data_AF-A0A9N9Z881-F1
#
_entry.id   AF-A0A9N9Z881-F1
#
_cell.length_a   1.000
_cell.length_b   1.000
_cell.length_c   1.000
_cell.angle_alpha   90.00
_cell.angle_beta   90.00
_cell.angle_gamma   90.00
#
_symmetry.space_group_name_H-M   'P 1'
#
loop_
_entity.id
_entity.type
_entity.pdbx_description
1 polymer ?
#
loop_
_entity_poly.entity_id
_entity_poly.type
_entity_poly.pdbx_seq_one_letter_code
_entity_poly.pdbx_strand_id
1 'polypeptide(L)'
;MAPTFEHLREADLDDDEFNEDEIDTSDLRERFEVQLEQGYDTFVVIDGLPKVNEGQKPKLVKFLLKKLNTVGKGIRFAFVEYSSPAEAAAATRQLDMVPLDKKHTLRVNKMTDIERYGREGRVDEKYQPPHIDEFTEKEHLRWFLKDPSGRGRDQFVMYSGESVGVYWNNEKDQPENIVDRLHWTETFVQWSPLGTYLTSIHAQGVQLWGGSSWSRQARFAHPYVNLVAFSPTEKYMVTWSNRPISIPDEGHPALSIDDDGKNYVIWDIATGSPLRSFANLDAPKVEGDRPPPKMQWPAFKWSADDKYVARLNPGQSISVYELPRMNLLDKTSIKIEGVVDFDWAPSSPHREGVKTYEQLFCYWTPEIGSNPAKVGLMSVPSKQIVRTLNLFSVSDAKLHWQSESAYLCVKVDRHSKSKKSQATTLEIFRIKEKGVPVEVVDTIKDTVINFAWEPKGDRFAIITTTEPAGPTAVAPKTAVAFFCPEKAKGPHAGNFKHLRTLDKKNSNAIYWSPRGRFVVIATVHNQQSSDLDFFDLDFEGEKPEAEKDMTANLQLMNTADHYGVTDVEWDPSGRFVATWASVWKHSMENGYHIYDFKGEALREEPVDKFKQFAWRPRPPTLLTKEEQKAIRKNLREYSRVFEQEDADRGASADLAVVEARRNMLNEWYSWREDMEAELAEERAILGLPDDPHAALLEAKTKSLEGFDQETVIEEIVEEVLEESEEIITT
;
A
#
# COMPACT_ATOMS: atom_id res chain seq x y z
N MET A 1 11.15 -62.00 2.61
CA MET A 1 12.27 -62.62 3.34
C MET A 1 13.47 -61.69 3.19
N ALA A 2 13.77 -60.93 4.24
CA ALA A 2 14.97 -60.09 4.30
C ALA A 2 16.11 -60.94 4.91
N PRO A 3 17.32 -60.98 4.31
CA PRO A 3 18.44 -61.70 4.90
C PRO A 3 19.02 -60.91 6.08
N THR A 4 19.35 -61.67 7.12
CA THR A 4 19.74 -61.28 8.47
C THR A 4 21.22 -60.94 8.62
N PHE A 5 21.46 -60.13 9.64
CA PHE A 5 22.69 -59.49 10.12
C PHE A 5 23.78 -60.47 10.66
N GLU A 6 24.12 -61.54 9.93
CA GLU A 6 25.06 -62.58 10.42
C GLU A 6 26.42 -62.65 9.70
N HIS A 7 26.72 -61.77 8.75
CA HIS A 7 27.95 -61.86 7.94
C HIS A 7 28.94 -60.70 8.05
N LEU A 8 28.90 -59.91 9.12
CA LEU A 8 29.96 -58.93 9.40
C LEU A 8 30.54 -59.15 10.80
N ARG A 9 31.28 -60.25 10.95
CA ARG A 9 32.26 -60.42 12.02
C ARG A 9 33.66 -60.51 11.41
N GLU A 10 34.53 -59.67 11.94
CA GLU A 10 35.92 -60.03 12.26
C GLU A 10 36.84 -60.42 11.09
N ALA A 11 36.78 -59.65 10.00
CA ALA A 11 37.89 -59.50 9.09
C ALA A 11 37.95 -58.03 8.67
N ASP A 12 39.14 -57.46 8.59
CA ASP A 12 39.42 -56.04 8.26
C ASP A 12 39.39 -55.06 9.45
N LEU A 13 39.68 -55.58 10.65
CA LEU A 13 40.45 -54.79 11.64
C LEU A 13 41.94 -54.94 11.27
N ASP A 14 42.32 -54.40 10.10
CA ASP A 14 43.70 -54.03 9.87
C ASP A 14 43.90 -52.68 10.54
N ASP A 15 44.84 -52.67 11.49
CA ASP A 15 45.44 -51.51 12.12
C ASP A 15 46.18 -50.67 11.05
N ASP A 16 45.44 -50.11 10.10
CA ASP A 16 45.90 -48.95 9.36
C ASP A 16 45.88 -47.79 10.35
N GLU A 17 47.07 -47.46 10.85
CA GLU A 17 47.38 -46.20 11.52
C GLU A 17 46.66 -45.07 10.77
N PHE A 18 45.49 -44.65 11.27
CA PHE A 18 44.91 -43.37 10.92
C PHE A 18 45.93 -42.34 11.39
N ASN A 19 46.75 -41.89 10.46
CA ASN A 19 47.74 -40.88 10.72
C ASN A 19 46.97 -39.59 11.04
N GLU A 20 46.75 -39.31 12.33
CA GLU A 20 46.03 -38.12 12.81
C GLU A 20 46.67 -36.83 12.26
N ASP A 21 47.92 -36.89 11.79
CA ASP A 21 48.67 -35.81 11.15
C ASP A 21 48.20 -35.47 9.72
N GLU A 22 47.41 -36.32 9.04
CA GLU A 22 46.85 -36.03 7.70
C GLU A 22 45.45 -35.38 7.74
N ILE A 23 44.82 -35.32 8.90
CA ILE A 23 43.53 -34.64 9.06
C ILE A 23 43.81 -33.17 9.40
N ASP A 24 43.60 -32.28 8.42
CA ASP A 24 43.66 -30.84 8.64
C ASP A 24 42.52 -30.40 9.56
N THR A 25 42.82 -30.37 10.86
CA THR A 25 41.91 -29.92 11.92
C THR A 25 42.03 -28.41 12.20
N SER A 26 42.72 -27.65 11.34
CA SER A 26 42.91 -26.21 11.53
C SER A 26 41.59 -25.45 11.51
N ASP A 27 40.64 -25.86 10.66
CA ASP A 27 39.29 -25.28 10.57
C ASP A 27 38.43 -25.59 11.79
N LEU A 28 38.50 -26.82 12.32
CA LEU A 28 37.82 -27.28 13.52
C LEU A 28 38.43 -26.66 14.78
N ARG A 29 39.75 -26.49 14.84
CA ARG A 29 40.42 -25.73 15.90
C ARG A 29 40.04 -24.26 15.83
N GLU A 30 40.07 -23.61 14.66
CA GLU A 30 39.67 -22.20 14.55
C GLU A 30 38.19 -21.97 14.94
N ARG A 31 37.32 -22.97 14.72
CA ARG A 31 35.89 -22.88 14.99
C ARG A 31 35.46 -23.29 16.40
N PHE A 32 36.23 -24.15 17.07
CA PHE A 32 35.86 -24.73 18.37
C PHE A 32 36.95 -24.64 19.45
N GLU A 33 38.08 -23.97 19.18
CA GLU A 33 39.01 -23.56 20.23
C GLU A 33 38.26 -22.63 21.19
N VAL A 34 38.00 -23.14 22.39
CA VAL A 34 37.34 -22.41 23.47
C VAL A 34 38.32 -21.31 23.88
N GLN A 35 38.18 -20.13 23.27
CA GLN A 35 38.87 -18.94 23.71
C GLN A 35 38.45 -18.65 25.16
N LEU A 36 39.37 -18.86 26.10
CA LEU A 36 39.27 -18.46 27.51
C LEU A 36 39.27 -16.91 27.67
N GLU A 37 38.71 -16.18 26.71
CA GLU A 37 38.90 -14.74 26.49
C GLU A 37 37.87 -13.84 27.17
N GLN A 38 37.24 -14.25 28.27
CA GLN A 38 36.35 -13.34 29.03
C GLN A 38 37.10 -12.31 29.91
N GLY A 39 38.36 -11.99 29.61
CA GLY A 39 39.20 -11.14 30.47
C GLY A 39 39.91 -9.95 29.80
N TYR A 40 40.04 -9.90 28.47
CA TYR A 40 40.91 -8.92 27.80
C TYR A 40 40.20 -7.68 27.25
N ASP A 41 38.87 -7.64 27.25
CA ASP A 41 38.08 -6.51 26.75
C ASP A 41 38.22 -5.23 27.58
N THR A 42 38.69 -5.34 28.82
CA THR A 42 39.02 -4.22 29.70
C THR A 42 40.42 -3.65 29.45
N PHE A 43 41.24 -4.32 28.63
CA PHE A 43 42.62 -3.94 28.39
C PHE A 43 42.80 -3.14 27.09
N VAL A 44 43.58 -2.07 27.21
CA VAL A 44 43.95 -1.21 26.10
C VAL A 44 45.48 -1.13 26.02
N VAL A 45 46.00 -1.16 24.80
CA VAL A 45 47.42 -0.98 24.51
C VAL A 45 47.66 0.44 24.02
N ILE A 46 48.54 1.15 24.72
CA ILE A 46 48.92 2.52 24.38
C ILE A 46 50.35 2.51 23.85
N ASP A 47 50.52 2.89 22.60
CA ASP A 47 51.80 3.06 21.92
C ASP A 47 52.12 4.56 21.70
N GLY A 48 53.37 4.85 21.34
CA GLY A 48 53.87 6.21 21.13
C GLY A 48 54.34 6.92 22.40
N LEU A 49 54.69 6.18 23.46
CA LEU A 49 55.18 6.77 24.71
C LEU A 49 56.68 7.14 24.64
N PRO A 50 57.10 8.21 25.33
CA PRO A 50 58.49 8.64 25.34
C PRO A 50 59.40 7.63 26.05
N LYS A 51 60.61 7.44 25.52
CA LYS A 51 61.65 6.59 26.14
C LYS A 51 62.13 7.23 27.44
N VAL A 52 61.92 6.56 28.57
CA VAL A 52 62.29 7.05 29.92
C VAL A 52 63.26 6.11 30.65
N ASN A 53 64.18 6.70 31.44
CA ASN A 53 65.10 5.96 32.30
C ASN A 53 64.42 5.52 33.62
N GLU A 54 64.99 4.58 34.37
CA GLU A 54 64.36 3.99 35.58
C GLU A 54 63.95 5.02 36.64
N GLY A 55 64.75 6.08 36.84
CA GLY A 55 64.40 7.17 37.77
C GLY A 55 63.27 8.10 37.27
N GLN A 56 62.94 8.08 35.98
CA GLN A 56 61.89 8.91 35.37
C GLN A 56 60.56 8.15 35.21
N LYS A 57 60.58 6.81 35.25
CA LYS A 57 59.38 5.95 35.14
C LYS A 57 58.25 6.34 36.09
N PRO A 58 58.49 6.60 37.41
CA PRO A 58 57.41 6.95 38.33
C PRO A 58 56.69 8.26 37.95
N LYS A 59 57.41 9.20 37.31
CA LYS A 59 56.82 10.47 36.85
C LYS A 59 55.96 10.28 35.61
N LEU A 60 56.38 9.44 34.66
CA LEU A 60 55.60 9.10 33.48
C LEU A 60 54.33 8.33 33.86
N VAL A 61 54.43 7.36 34.77
CA VAL A 61 53.26 6.62 35.30
C VAL A 61 52.30 7.58 36.00
N LYS A 62 52.78 8.50 36.85
CA LYS A 62 51.91 9.50 37.49
C LYS A 62 51.23 10.44 36.49
N PHE A 63 51.91 10.78 35.39
CA PHE A 63 51.36 11.60 34.32
C PHE A 63 50.30 10.85 33.50
N LEU A 64 50.58 9.60 33.13
CA LEU A 64 49.63 8.73 32.44
C LEU A 64 48.43 8.43 33.35
N LEU A 65 48.63 8.17 34.64
CA LEU A 65 47.57 7.98 35.63
C LEU A 65 46.63 9.20 35.77
N LYS A 66 47.16 10.41 35.58
CA LYS A 66 46.33 11.63 35.56
C LYS A 66 45.41 11.70 34.33
N LYS A 67 45.74 10.97 33.27
CA LYS A 67 44.97 10.91 32.02
C LYS A 67 44.21 9.58 31.82
N LEU A 68 44.62 8.51 32.48
CA LEU A 68 44.26 7.12 32.21
C LEU A 68 44.24 6.37 33.55
N ASN A 69 43.10 5.88 34.02
CA ASN A 69 43.06 5.14 35.27
C ASN A 69 43.83 3.81 35.15
N THR A 70 44.78 3.58 36.07
CA THR A 70 45.59 2.36 36.29
C THR A 70 46.45 1.85 35.11
N VAL A 71 47.76 2.14 35.13
CA VAL A 71 48.72 1.76 34.06
C VAL A 71 49.68 0.66 34.52
N GLY A 72 49.81 -0.41 33.72
CA GLY A 72 50.80 -1.48 33.83
C GLY A 72 52.13 -1.18 33.10
N LYS A 73 53.18 -1.95 33.40
CA LYS A 73 54.59 -1.68 33.04
C LYS A 73 54.92 -1.96 31.56
N GLY A 74 55.69 -1.08 30.90
CA GLY A 74 56.29 -1.31 29.58
C GLY A 74 57.35 -0.25 29.19
N ILE A 75 58.22 -0.55 28.20
CA ILE A 75 59.42 0.25 27.83
C ILE A 75 59.19 1.18 26.61
N ARG A 76 58.04 1.08 25.90
CA ARG A 76 57.63 1.98 24.79
C ARG A 76 56.12 2.07 24.59
N PHE A 77 55.43 1.02 25.00
CA PHE A 77 53.97 0.94 25.09
C PHE A 77 53.59 0.65 26.55
N ALA A 78 52.32 0.87 26.90
CA ALA A 78 51.77 0.49 28.19
C ALA A 78 50.43 -0.23 28.01
N PHE A 79 50.17 -1.19 28.89
CA PHE A 79 48.86 -1.80 29.05
C PHE A 79 48.09 -1.05 30.13
N VAL A 80 46.85 -0.70 29.84
CA VAL A 80 45.95 -0.02 30.78
C VAL A 80 44.73 -0.90 30.96
N GLU A 81 44.44 -1.23 32.20
CA GLU A 81 43.28 -2.02 32.58
C GLU A 81 42.20 -1.08 33.11
N TYR A 82 41.04 -1.11 32.46
CA TYR A 82 39.87 -0.35 32.85
C TYR A 82 38.93 -1.20 33.70
N SER A 83 38.04 -0.55 34.46
CA SER A 83 37.08 -1.25 35.31
C SER A 83 35.98 -1.94 34.51
N SER A 84 35.75 -1.50 33.27
CA SER A 84 34.78 -2.10 32.35
C SER A 84 35.23 -2.00 30.88
N PRO A 85 34.74 -2.91 30.01
CA PRO A 85 34.97 -2.84 28.56
C PRO A 85 34.49 -1.54 27.91
N ALA A 86 33.38 -0.97 28.42
CA ALA A 86 32.83 0.29 27.94
C ALA A 86 33.80 1.47 28.15
N GLU A 87 34.49 1.50 29.29
CA GLU A 87 35.53 2.50 29.57
C GLU A 87 36.75 2.34 28.67
N ALA A 88 37.20 1.11 28.42
CA ALA A 88 38.28 0.80 27.48
C ALA A 88 37.95 1.27 26.05
N ALA A 89 36.72 1.03 25.60
CA ALA A 89 36.24 1.47 24.28
C ALA A 89 36.07 3.00 24.19
N ALA A 90 35.69 3.67 25.29
CA ALA A 90 35.63 5.13 25.34
C ALA A 90 37.04 5.75 25.31
N ALA A 91 37.99 5.19 26.06
CA ALA A 91 39.38 5.63 26.07
C ALA A 91 40.03 5.51 24.70
N THR A 92 39.83 4.39 24.00
CA THR A 92 40.31 4.16 22.63
C THR A 92 39.85 5.27 21.68
N ARG A 93 38.56 5.63 21.72
CA ARG A 93 37.99 6.68 20.85
C ARG A 93 38.46 8.09 21.18
N GLN A 94 38.70 8.39 22.46
CA GLN A 94 39.01 9.75 22.91
C GLN A 94 40.50 10.07 22.92
N LEU A 95 41.35 9.06 23.05
CA LEU A 95 42.77 9.24 23.33
C LEU A 95 43.68 8.78 22.19
N ASP A 96 43.16 8.01 21.22
CA ASP A 96 43.90 7.76 19.97
C ASP A 96 44.16 9.07 19.22
N MET A 97 45.34 9.16 18.60
CA MET A 97 45.81 10.33 17.86
C MET A 97 45.99 11.63 18.67
N VAL A 98 45.89 11.56 20.00
CA VAL A 98 46.11 12.73 20.85
C VAL A 98 47.63 12.98 21.02
N PRO A 99 48.15 14.17 20.67
CA PRO A 99 49.55 14.49 20.86
C PRO A 99 49.90 14.60 22.36
N LEU A 100 50.93 13.86 22.77
CA LEU A 100 51.47 13.90 24.14
C LEU A 100 52.45 15.07 24.31
N ASP A 101 53.31 15.25 23.30
CA ASP A 101 54.23 16.37 23.14
C ASP A 101 54.45 16.65 21.64
N LYS A 102 55.44 17.48 21.28
CA LYS A 102 55.73 17.81 19.87
C LYS A 102 56.26 16.63 19.03
N LYS A 103 56.73 15.56 19.66
CA LYS A 103 57.38 14.40 19.03
C LYS A 103 56.61 13.09 19.21
N HIS A 104 55.73 13.00 20.20
CA HIS A 104 55.03 11.77 20.59
C HIS A 104 53.51 11.97 20.50
N THR A 105 52.85 11.08 19.78
CA THR A 105 51.39 11.02 19.65
C THR A 105 50.91 9.68 20.18
N LEU A 106 49.88 9.69 21.02
CA LEU A 106 49.31 8.47 21.58
C LEU A 106 48.62 7.66 20.47
N ARG A 107 48.88 6.35 20.47
CA ARG A 107 48.16 5.37 19.68
C ARG A 107 47.48 4.41 20.63
N VAL A 108 46.16 4.39 20.63
CA VAL A 108 45.39 3.64 21.62
C VAL A 108 44.59 2.59 20.89
N ASN A 109 44.91 1.31 21.12
CA ASN A 109 44.29 0.17 20.45
C ASN A 109 43.70 -0.79 21.49
N LYS A 110 42.59 -1.46 21.18
CA LYS A 110 42.09 -2.53 22.06
C LYS A 110 43.04 -3.72 22.00
N MET A 111 43.14 -4.46 23.10
CA MET A 111 43.93 -5.69 23.10
C MET A 111 43.42 -6.70 22.05
N THR A 112 42.09 -6.79 21.88
CA THR A 112 41.43 -7.65 20.88
C THR A 112 41.70 -7.23 19.43
N ASP A 113 42.01 -5.96 19.17
CA ASP A 113 42.34 -5.49 17.82
C ASP A 113 43.72 -6.03 17.37
N ILE A 114 44.64 -6.32 18.30
CA ILE A 114 45.95 -6.91 17.98
C ILE A 114 45.78 -8.31 17.41
N GLU A 115 44.83 -9.09 17.91
CA GLU A 115 44.57 -10.42 17.35
C GLU A 115 43.80 -10.34 16.04
N ARG A 116 42.89 -9.38 15.92
CA ARG A 116 42.09 -9.17 14.71
C ARG A 116 42.92 -8.69 13.51
N TYR A 117 43.88 -7.79 13.74
CA TYR A 117 44.66 -7.14 12.67
C TYR A 117 46.14 -7.51 12.66
N GLY A 118 46.68 -8.03 13.76
CA GLY A 118 48.13 -8.26 13.95
C GLY A 118 48.61 -9.69 13.73
N ARG A 119 47.71 -10.67 13.55
CA ARG A 119 48.11 -12.03 13.11
C ARG A 119 48.41 -12.02 11.60
N GLU A 120 49.54 -12.59 11.22
CA GLU A 120 49.93 -12.77 9.80
C GLU A 120 48.80 -13.46 9.02
N GLY A 121 48.40 -12.88 7.89
CA GLY A 121 47.35 -13.41 7.01
C GLY A 121 45.93 -12.86 7.22
N ARG A 122 45.64 -12.09 8.28
CA ARG A 122 44.30 -11.51 8.52
C ARG A 122 44.04 -10.19 7.79
N VAL A 123 45.07 -9.51 7.31
CA VAL A 123 44.97 -8.29 6.50
C VAL A 123 45.64 -8.56 5.16
N ASP A 124 44.90 -8.39 4.06
CA ASP A 124 45.46 -8.53 2.71
C ASP A 124 46.43 -7.36 2.45
N GLU A 125 47.72 -7.67 2.31
CA GLU A 125 48.76 -6.67 2.00
C GLU A 125 48.59 -6.09 0.59
N LYS A 126 47.79 -6.73 -0.27
CA LYS A 126 47.52 -6.29 -1.64
C LYS A 126 46.10 -5.76 -1.76
N TYR A 127 46.00 -4.46 -2.04
CA TYR A 127 44.72 -3.85 -2.41
C TYR A 127 44.16 -4.51 -3.69
N GLN A 128 43.04 -5.21 -3.55
CA GLN A 128 42.26 -5.68 -4.70
C GLN A 128 41.19 -4.63 -5.01
N PRO A 129 41.21 -4.01 -6.20
CA PRO A 129 40.14 -3.09 -6.58
C PRO A 129 38.79 -3.83 -6.57
N PRO A 130 37.71 -3.18 -6.09
CA PRO A 130 36.40 -3.81 -6.02
C PRO A 130 35.96 -4.24 -7.42
N HIS A 131 35.46 -5.47 -7.54
CA HIS A 131 34.90 -5.99 -8.77
C HIS A 131 33.65 -5.17 -9.13
N ILE A 132 33.65 -4.55 -10.31
CA ILE A 132 32.47 -3.88 -10.85
C ILE A 132 31.74 -4.94 -11.69
N ASP A 133 30.58 -5.37 -11.21
CA ASP A 133 29.75 -6.33 -11.92
C ASP A 133 29.43 -5.83 -13.34
N GLU A 134 29.40 -6.75 -14.31
CA GLU A 134 29.00 -6.42 -15.68
C GLU A 134 27.54 -5.93 -15.71
N PHE A 135 27.26 -4.97 -16.60
CA PHE A 135 25.91 -4.42 -16.73
C PHE A 135 24.96 -5.48 -17.26
N THR A 136 24.02 -5.92 -16.41
CA THR A 136 22.87 -6.73 -16.81
C THR A 136 21.70 -5.83 -17.16
N GLU A 137 21.11 -6.00 -18.35
CA GLU A 137 19.89 -5.30 -18.73
C GLU A 137 18.77 -5.66 -17.74
N LYS A 138 18.19 -4.63 -17.11
CA LYS A 138 17.08 -4.82 -16.17
C LYS A 138 15.77 -4.92 -16.92
N GLU A 139 14.89 -5.81 -16.48
CA GLU A 139 13.52 -5.89 -17.00
C GLU A 139 12.79 -4.56 -16.86
N HIS A 140 11.90 -4.29 -17.82
CA HIS A 140 11.09 -3.08 -17.80
C HIS A 140 10.03 -3.14 -16.70
N LEU A 141 10.20 -2.37 -15.62
CA LEU A 141 9.33 -2.43 -14.44
C LEU A 141 7.86 -2.06 -14.72
N ARG A 142 7.60 -1.28 -15.77
CA ARG A 142 6.25 -0.87 -16.19
C ARG A 142 5.71 -1.69 -17.37
N TRP A 143 6.15 -2.95 -17.49
CA TRP A 143 5.71 -3.87 -18.54
C TRP A 143 4.18 -4.01 -18.62
N PHE A 144 3.49 -3.93 -17.47
CA PHE A 144 2.03 -4.05 -17.36
C PHE A 144 1.25 -2.97 -18.14
N LEU A 145 1.89 -1.86 -18.51
CA LEU A 145 1.26 -0.86 -19.38
C LEU A 145 1.05 -1.39 -20.80
N LYS A 146 1.90 -2.34 -21.22
CA LYS A 146 1.77 -3.08 -22.48
C LYS A 146 1.13 -4.43 -22.15
N ASP A 147 -0.17 -4.39 -21.90
CA ASP A 147 -0.98 -5.61 -21.71
C ASP A 147 -0.69 -6.60 -22.86
N PRO A 148 -0.26 -7.85 -22.56
CA PRO A 148 0.02 -8.85 -23.58
C PRO A 148 -1.14 -9.10 -24.54
N SER A 149 -2.38 -8.94 -24.09
CA SER A 149 -3.57 -9.12 -24.93
C SER A 149 -3.95 -7.88 -25.74
N GLY A 150 -3.25 -6.75 -25.56
CA GLY A 150 -3.54 -5.48 -26.24
C GLY A 150 -4.82 -4.75 -25.78
N ARG A 151 -5.56 -5.32 -24.82
CA ARG A 151 -6.89 -4.82 -24.37
C ARG A 151 -6.80 -3.68 -23.36
N GLY A 152 -5.63 -3.46 -22.78
CA GLY A 152 -5.45 -2.45 -21.73
C GLY A 152 -6.17 -2.85 -20.45
N ARG A 153 -6.12 -4.14 -20.09
CA ARG A 153 -6.64 -4.67 -18.83
C ARG A 153 -5.92 -4.02 -17.64
N ASP A 154 -6.62 -3.97 -16.53
CA ASP A 154 -6.07 -3.50 -15.26
C ASP A 154 -5.69 -4.71 -14.40
N GLN A 155 -4.62 -4.56 -13.62
CA GLN A 155 -4.18 -5.61 -12.70
C GLN A 155 -4.69 -5.32 -11.30
N PHE A 156 -4.86 -6.36 -10.50
CA PHE A 156 -5.13 -6.24 -9.07
C PHE A 156 -4.39 -7.31 -8.29
N VAL A 157 -4.20 -7.06 -7.00
CA VAL A 157 -3.64 -8.03 -6.05
C VAL A 157 -4.76 -8.56 -5.16
N MET A 158 -4.72 -9.85 -4.86
CA MET A 158 -5.56 -10.49 -3.85
C MET A 158 -4.68 -11.08 -2.76
N TYR A 159 -5.09 -10.89 -1.51
CA TYR A 159 -4.54 -11.60 -0.37
C TYR A 159 -5.65 -12.45 0.25
N SER A 160 -5.55 -13.77 0.13
CA SER A 160 -6.47 -14.74 0.73
C SER A 160 -5.67 -15.79 1.49
N GLY A 161 -6.13 -16.11 2.71
CA GLY A 161 -5.44 -17.07 3.56
C GLY A 161 -3.99 -16.66 3.80
N GLU A 162 -3.04 -17.42 3.26
CA GLU A 162 -1.60 -17.14 3.33
C GLU A 162 -0.99 -16.86 1.95
N SER A 163 -1.81 -16.85 0.90
CA SER A 163 -1.37 -16.65 -0.49
C SER A 163 -1.64 -15.22 -0.95
N VAL A 164 -0.67 -14.66 -1.66
CA VAL A 164 -0.82 -13.39 -2.35
C VAL A 164 -0.65 -13.63 -3.84
N GLY A 165 -1.65 -13.25 -4.62
CA GLY A 165 -1.62 -13.37 -6.07
C GLY A 165 -1.86 -12.03 -6.76
N VAL A 166 -1.23 -11.84 -7.92
CA VAL A 166 -1.50 -10.73 -8.83
C VAL A 166 -2.15 -11.28 -10.09
N TYR A 167 -3.22 -10.62 -10.53
CA TYR A 167 -4.07 -11.10 -11.63
C TYR A 167 -4.39 -9.97 -12.61
N TRP A 168 -4.66 -10.33 -13.87
CA TRP A 168 -5.30 -9.45 -14.83
C TRP A 168 -6.81 -9.51 -14.68
N ASN A 169 -7.47 -8.36 -14.78
CA ASN A 169 -8.92 -8.31 -14.85
C ASN A 169 -9.43 -8.73 -16.23
N ASN A 170 -10.24 -9.79 -16.27
CA ASN A 170 -10.88 -10.33 -17.46
C ASN A 170 -12.40 -10.09 -17.48
N GLU A 171 -12.87 -8.99 -16.87
CA GLU A 171 -14.30 -8.62 -16.86
C GLU A 171 -15.17 -9.73 -16.23
N LYS A 172 -15.98 -10.42 -17.04
CA LYS A 172 -16.87 -11.50 -16.62
C LYS A 172 -16.14 -12.85 -16.45
N ASP A 173 -15.02 -13.05 -17.15
CA ASP A 173 -14.25 -14.29 -17.07
C ASP A 173 -13.40 -14.35 -15.80
N GLN A 174 -12.89 -15.55 -15.50
CA GLN A 174 -11.95 -15.74 -14.42
C GLN A 174 -10.69 -14.88 -14.62
N PRO A 175 -10.18 -14.26 -13.54
CA PRO A 175 -9.02 -13.40 -13.64
C PRO A 175 -7.77 -14.21 -13.97
N GLU A 176 -7.02 -13.77 -14.97
CA GLU A 176 -5.80 -14.47 -15.41
C GLU A 176 -4.71 -14.28 -14.36
N ASN A 177 -4.23 -15.39 -13.78
CA ASN A 177 -3.16 -15.37 -12.81
C ASN A 177 -1.82 -15.00 -13.46
N ILE A 178 -1.12 -14.03 -12.88
CA ILE A 178 0.22 -13.61 -13.29
C ILE A 178 1.27 -14.29 -12.41
N VAL A 179 1.01 -14.28 -11.10
CA VAL A 179 1.89 -14.83 -10.07
C VAL A 179 1.08 -15.07 -8.82
N ASP A 180 1.33 -16.18 -8.14
CA ASP A 180 0.76 -16.48 -6.82
C ASP A 180 1.85 -17.08 -5.94
N ARG A 181 2.03 -16.52 -4.74
CA ARG A 181 3.06 -16.97 -3.79
C ARG A 181 2.49 -17.07 -2.38
N LEU A 182 2.76 -18.23 -1.76
CA LEU A 182 2.51 -18.45 -0.36
C LEU A 182 3.48 -17.61 0.50
N HIS A 183 2.97 -17.03 1.59
CA HIS A 183 3.72 -16.21 2.54
C HIS A 183 4.50 -15.05 1.91
N TRP A 184 3.98 -14.46 0.83
CA TRP A 184 4.65 -13.32 0.19
C TRP A 184 4.73 -12.09 1.12
N THR A 185 3.76 -11.94 2.02
CA THR A 185 3.75 -10.92 3.07
C THR A 185 3.26 -11.54 4.38
N GLU A 186 3.68 -10.99 5.51
CA GLU A 186 3.19 -11.43 6.82
C GLU A 186 1.94 -10.65 7.25
N THR A 187 1.84 -9.37 6.89
CA THR A 187 0.77 -8.48 7.40
C THR A 187 -0.20 -8.03 6.32
N PHE A 188 0.23 -7.20 5.36
CA PHE A 188 -0.57 -6.71 4.24
C PHE A 188 0.30 -6.43 3.02
N VAL A 189 -0.33 -6.17 1.88
CA VAL A 189 0.36 -5.73 0.66
C VAL A 189 -0.07 -4.31 0.29
N GLN A 190 0.83 -3.58 -0.36
CA GLN A 190 0.53 -2.22 -0.82
C GLN A 190 1.22 -1.92 -2.15
N TRP A 191 0.46 -1.41 -3.12
CA TRP A 191 1.03 -0.86 -4.34
C TRP A 191 1.69 0.48 -4.09
N SER A 192 2.81 0.72 -4.79
CA SER A 192 3.35 2.07 -4.89
C SER A 192 2.42 2.98 -5.71
N PRO A 193 2.44 4.31 -5.54
CA PRO A 193 1.46 5.23 -6.14
C PRO A 193 1.34 5.20 -7.67
N LEU A 194 2.38 4.78 -8.39
CA LEU A 194 2.36 4.63 -9.86
C LEU A 194 2.28 3.15 -10.28
N GLY A 195 2.07 2.23 -9.34
CA GLY A 195 1.97 0.80 -9.57
C GLY A 195 3.27 0.14 -10.03
N THR A 196 4.42 0.81 -9.94
CA THR A 196 5.70 0.20 -10.37
C THR A 196 6.11 -0.95 -9.45
N TYR A 197 5.84 -0.83 -8.14
CA TYR A 197 6.25 -1.78 -7.12
C TYR A 197 5.07 -2.33 -6.32
N LEU A 198 5.12 -3.62 -5.99
CA LEU A 198 4.31 -4.23 -4.94
C LEU A 198 5.14 -4.31 -3.65
N THR A 199 4.56 -3.85 -2.55
CA THR A 199 5.22 -3.80 -1.24
C THR A 199 4.75 -4.95 -0.38
N SER A 200 5.69 -5.74 0.15
CA SER A 200 5.42 -6.76 1.16
C SER A 200 6.11 -6.41 2.48
N ILE A 201 5.47 -6.74 3.59
CA ILE A 201 5.92 -6.38 4.94
C ILE A 201 6.24 -7.65 5.71
N HIS A 202 7.42 -7.64 6.34
CA HIS A 202 8.01 -8.76 7.07
C HIS A 202 8.57 -8.25 8.41
N ALA A 203 8.76 -9.15 9.38
CA ALA A 203 9.37 -8.80 10.66
C ALA A 203 10.76 -8.16 10.52
N GLN A 204 11.53 -8.54 9.50
CA GLN A 204 12.86 -7.97 9.21
C GLN A 204 12.80 -6.59 8.52
N GLY A 205 11.66 -6.25 7.91
CA GLY A 205 11.48 -4.99 7.19
C GLY A 205 10.59 -5.11 5.96
N VAL A 206 10.82 -4.22 5.01
CA VAL A 206 9.96 -4.05 3.84
C VAL A 206 10.71 -4.49 2.58
N GLN A 207 10.01 -5.15 1.67
CA GLN A 207 10.56 -5.54 0.36
C GLN A 207 9.68 -5.01 -0.77
N LEU A 208 10.32 -4.60 -1.86
CA LEU A 208 9.65 -4.18 -3.09
C LEU A 208 9.85 -5.21 -4.18
N TRP A 209 8.77 -5.51 -4.90
CA TRP A 209 8.72 -6.46 -6.00
C TRP A 209 8.25 -5.75 -7.26
N GLY A 210 8.80 -6.14 -8.41
CA GLY A 210 8.46 -5.53 -9.69
C GLY A 210 9.05 -6.30 -10.87
N GLY A 211 8.84 -5.81 -12.08
CA GLY A 211 9.22 -6.50 -13.31
C GLY A 211 8.23 -7.60 -13.71
N SER A 212 8.45 -8.23 -14.86
CA SER A 212 7.61 -9.31 -15.38
C SER A 212 7.85 -10.61 -14.61
N SER A 213 9.09 -10.83 -14.14
CA SER A 213 9.48 -11.97 -13.30
C SER A 213 9.08 -11.84 -11.83
N TRP A 214 8.54 -10.69 -11.40
CA TRP A 214 8.26 -10.40 -9.99
C TRP A 214 9.48 -10.62 -9.08
N SER A 215 10.63 -10.17 -9.56
CA SER A 215 11.89 -10.21 -8.83
C SER A 215 11.94 -9.12 -7.76
N ARG A 216 12.70 -9.38 -6.69
CA ARG A 216 12.90 -8.43 -5.59
C ARG A 216 13.76 -7.26 -6.08
N GLN A 217 13.21 -6.06 -6.00
CA GLN A 217 13.85 -4.82 -6.46
C GLN A 217 14.67 -4.15 -5.36
N ALA A 218 14.13 -4.11 -4.13
CA ALA A 218 14.79 -3.48 -3.00
C ALA A 218 14.36 -4.11 -1.67
N ARG A 219 15.23 -3.99 -0.66
CA ARG A 219 14.99 -4.42 0.72
C ARG A 219 15.34 -3.27 1.66
N PHE A 220 14.42 -2.94 2.54
CA PHE A 220 14.55 -1.88 3.53
C PHE A 220 14.51 -2.53 4.92
N ALA A 221 15.70 -2.67 5.52
CA ALA A 221 15.85 -3.29 6.83
C ALA A 221 15.37 -2.32 7.91
N HIS A 222 14.10 -2.45 8.30
CA HIS A 222 13.52 -1.74 9.42
C HIS A 222 12.74 -2.78 10.23
N PRO A 223 13.23 -3.21 11.40
CA PRO A 223 12.57 -4.26 12.16
C PRO A 223 11.12 -3.90 12.52
N TYR A 224 10.23 -4.87 12.41
CA TYR A 224 8.83 -4.81 12.85
C TYR A 224 8.03 -3.63 12.28
N VAL A 225 8.18 -3.33 10.99
CA VAL A 225 7.39 -2.28 10.33
C VAL A 225 5.90 -2.58 10.44
N ASN A 226 5.13 -1.58 10.87
CA ASN A 226 3.67 -1.64 10.92
C ASN A 226 3.03 -0.85 9.78
N LEU A 227 3.63 0.27 9.36
CA LEU A 227 3.03 1.17 8.37
C LEU A 227 4.07 1.64 7.35
N VAL A 228 3.63 1.78 6.10
CA VAL A 228 4.45 2.23 4.96
C VAL A 228 3.69 3.30 4.17
N ALA A 229 4.39 4.32 3.70
CA ALA A 229 3.84 5.31 2.80
C ALA A 229 4.90 5.78 1.80
N PHE A 230 4.47 5.99 0.55
CA PHE A 230 5.33 6.39 -0.54
C PHE A 230 5.22 7.88 -0.83
N SER A 231 6.27 8.44 -1.41
CA SER A 231 6.19 9.73 -2.07
C SER A 231 5.39 9.63 -3.39
N PRO A 232 4.64 10.66 -3.79
CA PRO A 232 3.83 10.67 -5.01
C PRO A 232 4.54 10.19 -6.30
N THR A 233 5.84 10.48 -6.45
CA THR A 233 6.61 10.09 -7.64
C THR A 233 7.48 8.83 -7.47
N GLU A 234 7.24 8.04 -6.41
CA GLU A 234 7.95 6.77 -6.12
C GLU A 234 9.47 6.91 -5.95
N LYS A 235 9.94 8.06 -5.45
CA LYS A 235 11.37 8.28 -5.16
C LYS A 235 11.74 7.90 -3.74
N TYR A 236 10.83 8.13 -2.79
CA TYR A 236 11.08 7.93 -1.38
C TYR A 236 9.96 7.14 -0.73
N MET A 237 10.31 6.50 0.38
CA MET A 237 9.36 5.74 1.20
C MET A 237 9.59 6.05 2.67
N VAL A 238 8.53 6.25 3.43
CA VAL A 238 8.58 6.29 4.89
C VAL A 238 8.06 4.97 5.44
N THR A 239 8.78 4.45 6.42
CA THR A 239 8.42 3.25 7.17
C THR A 239 8.31 3.61 8.64
N TRP A 240 7.37 2.99 9.33
CA TRP A 240 7.15 3.22 10.75
C TRP A 240 6.94 1.91 11.51
N SER A 241 7.59 1.82 12.68
CA SER A 241 7.35 0.78 13.67
C SER A 241 6.89 1.38 15.00
N ASN A 242 5.92 0.71 15.63
CA ASN A 242 5.51 1.01 17.00
C ASN A 242 6.60 0.67 18.03
N ARG A 243 7.53 -0.22 17.67
CA ARG A 243 8.72 -0.56 18.47
C ARG A 243 9.85 0.37 18.05
N PRO A 244 10.53 1.04 19.01
CA PRO A 244 11.75 1.74 18.69
C PRO A 244 12.78 0.79 18.08
N ILE A 245 13.50 1.28 17.09
CA ILE A 245 14.64 0.59 16.47
C ILE A 245 15.65 0.33 17.58
N SER A 246 16.09 -0.92 17.68
CA SER A 246 17.21 -1.31 18.53
C SER A 246 18.32 -1.81 17.62
N ILE A 247 19.49 -1.19 17.70
CA ILE A 247 20.68 -1.57 16.95
C ILE A 247 21.49 -2.54 17.80
N PRO A 248 21.63 -3.83 17.42
CA PRO A 248 22.45 -4.79 18.16
C PRO A 248 23.93 -4.39 18.17
N ASP A 249 24.69 -4.89 19.15
CA ASP A 249 26.14 -4.67 19.26
C ASP A 249 26.92 -5.18 18.04
N GLU A 250 26.38 -6.20 17.34
CA GLU A 250 26.91 -6.74 16.08
C GLU A 250 26.71 -5.79 14.88
N GLY A 251 25.95 -4.70 15.06
CA GLY A 251 25.58 -3.74 14.03
C GLY A 251 24.26 -4.07 13.35
N HIS A 252 23.82 -3.18 12.46
CA HIS A 252 22.60 -3.33 11.67
C HIS A 252 22.94 -3.19 10.16
N PRO A 253 22.32 -3.98 9.26
CA PRO A 253 22.70 -4.05 7.85
C PRO A 253 22.58 -2.72 7.07
N ALA A 254 21.72 -1.81 7.54
CA ALA A 254 21.50 -0.52 6.87
C ALA A 254 21.49 0.69 7.81
N LEU A 255 21.33 0.48 9.12
CA LEU A 255 21.07 1.55 10.09
C LEU A 255 22.30 1.68 10.99
N SER A 256 22.50 2.88 11.52
CA SER A 256 23.61 3.25 12.38
C SER A 256 23.17 3.38 13.83
N ILE A 257 24.13 3.49 14.75
CA ILE A 257 23.83 3.72 16.18
C ILE A 257 23.05 5.03 16.42
N ASP A 258 23.17 6.01 15.52
CA ASP A 258 22.40 7.25 15.59
C ASP A 258 20.91 7.02 15.34
N ASP A 259 20.52 5.88 14.75
CA ASP A 259 19.15 5.49 14.47
C ASP A 259 18.48 4.76 15.64
N ASP A 260 19.25 4.37 16.65
CA ASP A 260 18.77 3.67 17.85
C ASP A 260 17.73 4.51 18.60
N GLY A 261 16.66 3.86 19.06
CA GLY A 261 15.54 4.48 19.77
C GLY A 261 14.54 5.25 18.90
N LYS A 262 14.70 5.27 17.57
CA LYS A 262 13.77 5.96 16.64
C LYS A 262 12.70 5.03 16.10
N ASN A 263 11.65 5.58 15.47
CA ASN A 263 10.48 4.81 15.02
C ASN A 263 10.20 4.93 13.52
N TYR A 264 10.61 6.04 12.91
CA TYR A 264 10.42 6.31 11.49
C TYR A 264 11.75 6.25 10.78
N VAL A 265 11.75 5.70 9.57
CA VAL A 265 12.89 5.80 8.64
C VAL A 265 12.38 6.21 7.28
N ILE A 266 13.00 7.25 6.73
CA ILE A 266 12.80 7.71 5.34
C ILE A 266 13.91 7.12 4.49
N TRP A 267 13.52 6.42 3.43
CA TRP A 267 14.38 5.70 2.52
C TRP A 267 14.36 6.33 1.13
N ASP A 268 15.49 6.29 0.45
CA ASP A 268 15.56 6.46 -1.01
C ASP A 268 15.34 5.10 -1.68
N ILE A 269 14.33 5.02 -2.54
CA ILE A 269 13.93 3.76 -3.19
C ILE A 269 14.97 3.32 -4.22
N ALA A 270 15.61 4.25 -4.93
CA ALA A 270 16.54 3.93 -6.00
C ALA A 270 17.84 3.31 -5.46
N THR A 271 18.31 3.81 -4.32
CA THR A 271 19.56 3.35 -3.68
C THR A 271 19.32 2.32 -2.57
N GLY A 272 18.09 2.23 -2.03
CA GLY A 272 17.80 1.41 -0.85
C GLY A 272 18.37 1.97 0.46
N SER A 273 18.92 3.19 0.44
CA SER A 273 19.63 3.78 1.58
C SER A 273 18.69 4.56 2.51
N PRO A 274 18.94 4.53 3.84
CA PRO A 274 18.19 5.37 4.77
C PRO A 274 18.71 6.81 4.69
N LEU A 275 17.81 7.76 4.43
CA LEU A 275 18.14 9.18 4.36
C LEU A 275 18.15 9.82 5.75
N ARG A 276 17.13 9.51 6.56
CA ARG A 276 16.99 10.04 7.92
C ARG A 276 15.96 9.23 8.71
N SER A 277 16.21 9.10 10.00
CA SER A 277 15.31 8.48 10.96
C SER A 277 14.77 9.50 11.96
N PHE A 278 13.59 9.22 12.54
CA PHE A 278 12.93 10.08 13.52
C PHE A 278 12.26 9.28 14.63
N ALA A 279 12.30 9.78 15.86
CA ALA A 279 11.52 9.25 16.98
C ALA A 279 10.04 9.67 16.87
N ASN A 280 9.15 8.94 17.54
CA ASN A 280 7.78 9.40 17.80
C ASN A 280 7.80 10.78 18.49
N LEU A 281 6.83 11.62 18.15
CA LEU A 281 6.60 12.86 18.91
C LEU A 281 5.60 12.53 20.01
N ASP A 282 5.86 13.05 21.21
CA ASP A 282 4.90 12.95 22.30
C ASP A 282 3.61 13.65 21.90
N ALA A 283 2.48 12.94 22.04
CA ALA A 283 1.18 13.57 21.92
C ALA A 283 1.03 14.63 23.04
N PRO A 284 0.49 15.82 22.75
CA PRO A 284 0.19 16.78 23.80
C PRO A 284 -0.71 16.12 24.85
N LYS A 285 -0.33 16.20 26.13
CA LYS A 285 -1.13 15.69 27.24
C LYS A 285 -2.47 16.41 27.22
N VAL A 286 -3.55 15.69 26.92
CA VAL A 286 -4.90 16.23 26.99
C VAL A 286 -5.32 16.24 28.45
N GLU A 287 -5.64 17.42 29.00
CA GLU A 287 -6.24 17.52 30.32
C GLU A 287 -7.70 17.00 30.28
N GLY A 288 -8.02 16.01 31.12
CA GLY A 288 -9.35 15.43 31.28
C GLY A 288 -9.50 13.99 30.76
N ASP A 289 -10.70 13.44 30.89
CA ASP A 289 -11.06 12.05 30.56
C ASP A 289 -11.21 11.80 29.04
N ARG A 290 -10.56 12.62 28.19
CA ARG A 290 -10.61 12.46 26.73
C ARG A 290 -9.59 11.42 26.29
N PRO A 291 -9.96 10.48 25.41
CA PRO A 291 -9.01 9.50 24.90
C PRO A 291 -7.82 10.22 24.24
N PRO A 292 -6.59 9.66 24.37
CA PRO A 292 -5.41 10.25 23.75
C PRO A 292 -5.63 10.40 22.24
N PRO A 293 -5.14 11.50 21.64
CA PRO A 293 -5.30 11.72 20.21
C PRO A 293 -4.66 10.56 19.45
N LYS A 294 -5.42 9.97 18.52
CA LYS A 294 -4.92 8.88 17.67
C LYS A 294 -3.71 9.37 16.86
N MET A 295 -2.68 8.53 16.74
CA MET A 295 -1.53 8.79 15.87
C MET A 295 -2.01 9.14 14.46
N GLN A 296 -1.65 10.32 13.96
CA GLN A 296 -2.00 10.73 12.61
C GLN A 296 -1.05 10.06 11.62
N TRP A 297 -1.61 9.22 10.74
CA TRP A 297 -0.88 8.60 9.64
C TRP A 297 -1.40 9.13 8.29
N PRO A 298 -0.52 9.44 7.31
CA PRO A 298 0.94 9.47 7.41
C PRO A 298 1.45 10.70 8.19
N ALA A 299 2.46 10.51 9.04
CA ALA A 299 3.09 11.59 9.81
C ALA A 299 3.98 12.51 8.96
N PHE A 300 4.52 11.97 7.87
CA PHE A 300 5.32 12.67 6.88
C PHE A 300 4.50 12.81 5.60
N LYS A 301 4.19 14.04 5.21
CA LYS A 301 3.41 14.36 4.01
C LYS A 301 4.35 14.98 2.97
N TRP A 302 4.25 14.52 1.73
CA TRP A 302 5.15 14.87 0.63
C TRP A 302 4.57 15.98 -0.25
N SER A 303 5.42 16.84 -0.81
CA SER A 303 5.02 17.71 -1.92
C SER A 303 4.74 16.87 -3.17
N ALA A 304 3.89 17.39 -4.07
CA ALA A 304 3.50 16.67 -5.29
C ALA A 304 4.66 16.29 -6.23
N ASP A 305 5.81 16.95 -6.10
CA ASP A 305 7.01 16.74 -6.92
C ASP A 305 8.18 16.07 -6.18
N ASP A 306 7.94 15.59 -4.95
CA ASP A 306 8.91 14.93 -4.06
C ASP A 306 10.16 15.76 -3.75
N LYS A 307 10.10 17.10 -3.86
CA LYS A 307 11.22 17.97 -3.44
C LYS A 307 11.22 18.28 -1.95
N TYR A 308 10.05 18.22 -1.32
CA TYR A 308 9.89 18.50 0.09
C TYR A 308 9.08 17.40 0.78
N VAL A 309 9.45 17.13 2.03
CA VAL A 309 8.62 16.35 2.96
C VAL A 309 8.43 17.16 4.22
N ALA A 310 7.22 17.19 4.75
CA ALA A 310 6.91 17.93 5.96
C ALA A 310 6.40 17.02 7.06
N ARG A 311 6.74 17.37 8.29
CA ARG A 311 6.26 16.74 9.52
C ARG A 311 5.60 17.79 10.41
N LEU A 312 4.42 17.46 10.94
CA LEU A 312 3.75 18.26 11.95
C LEU A 312 4.45 18.06 13.31
N ASN A 313 4.79 19.15 13.98
CA ASN A 313 5.08 19.14 15.42
C ASN A 313 3.83 19.70 16.14
N PRO A 314 2.99 18.84 16.75
CA PRO A 314 1.68 19.22 17.25
C PRO A 314 1.71 20.47 18.13
N GLY A 315 0.86 21.46 17.78
CA GLY A 315 0.71 22.70 18.53
C GLY A 315 1.85 23.71 18.43
N GLN A 316 2.93 23.43 17.70
CA GLN A 316 4.14 24.28 17.72
C GLN A 316 4.60 24.75 16.34
N SER A 317 4.81 23.83 15.40
CA SER A 317 5.46 24.15 14.12
C SER A 317 5.26 23.06 13.08
N ILE A 318 5.55 23.40 11.82
CA ILE A 318 5.70 22.43 10.73
C ILE A 318 7.16 22.42 10.31
N SER A 319 7.79 21.25 10.36
CA SER A 319 9.17 21.05 9.88
C SER A 319 9.14 20.60 8.43
N VAL A 320 9.67 21.42 7.53
CA VAL A 320 9.77 21.11 6.09
C VAL A 320 11.22 20.74 5.77
N TYR A 321 11.44 19.56 5.21
CA TYR A 321 12.76 19.03 4.84
C TYR A 321 12.93 19.03 3.32
N GLU A 322 14.11 19.42 2.86
CA GLU A 322 14.52 19.37 1.45
C GLU A 322 15.08 18.00 1.10
N LEU A 323 14.55 17.38 0.05
CA LEU A 323 14.99 16.08 -0.44
C LEU A 323 16.01 16.25 -1.59
N PRO A 324 17.01 15.35 -1.72
CA PRO A 324 17.25 14.14 -0.92
C PRO A 324 18.02 14.37 0.38
N ARG A 325 18.58 15.58 0.60
CA ARG A 325 19.55 15.84 1.68
C ARG A 325 18.94 15.77 3.09
N MET A 326 17.61 15.80 3.21
CA MET A 326 16.87 15.82 4.47
C MET A 326 17.31 16.94 5.42
N ASN A 327 17.70 18.08 4.86
CA ASN A 327 17.99 19.29 5.62
C ASN A 327 16.70 20.07 5.84
N LEU A 328 16.57 20.71 7.01
CA LEU A 328 15.43 21.57 7.30
C LEU A 328 15.49 22.83 6.40
N LEU A 329 14.37 23.20 5.79
CA LEU A 329 14.24 24.36 4.90
C LEU A 329 14.62 25.66 5.63
N ASP A 330 15.65 26.35 5.15
CA ASP A 330 16.33 27.48 5.81
C ASP A 330 16.85 27.17 7.23
N LYS A 331 17.12 25.90 7.52
CA LYS A 331 17.60 25.41 8.84
C LYS A 331 16.65 25.67 10.01
N THR A 332 15.39 26.03 9.76
CA THR A 332 14.40 26.34 10.81
C THR A 332 13.02 25.79 10.48
N SER A 333 12.31 25.30 11.51
CA SER A 333 10.90 24.91 11.35
C SER A 333 10.02 26.15 11.19
N ILE A 334 8.95 26.01 10.42
CA ILE A 334 7.97 27.07 10.24
C ILE A 334 7.12 27.11 11.51
N LYS A 335 7.34 28.12 12.36
CA LYS A 335 6.62 28.29 13.62
C LYS A 335 5.17 28.68 13.35
N ILE A 336 4.24 27.84 13.79
CA ILE A 336 2.80 28.04 13.66
C ILE A 336 2.19 27.57 14.97
N GLU A 337 1.95 28.52 15.86
CA GLU A 337 1.42 28.24 17.20
C GLU A 337 0.03 27.61 17.11
N GLY A 338 -0.17 26.51 17.83
CA GLY A 338 -1.44 25.79 17.86
C GLY A 338 -1.79 25.01 16.59
N VAL A 339 -0.84 24.77 15.67
CA VAL A 339 -1.13 23.98 14.47
C VAL A 339 -1.65 22.58 14.83
N VAL A 340 -2.81 22.23 14.27
CA VAL A 340 -3.48 20.94 14.53
C VAL A 340 -3.31 19.97 13.37
N ASP A 341 -3.44 20.46 12.13
CA ASP A 341 -3.23 19.66 10.93
C ASP A 341 -2.73 20.53 9.77
N PHE A 342 -2.10 19.89 8.80
CA PHE A 342 -1.68 20.51 7.56
C PHE A 342 -1.73 19.49 6.41
N ASP A 343 -1.93 19.95 5.18
CA ASP A 343 -1.89 19.07 4.02
C ASP A 343 -1.32 19.75 2.79
N TRP A 344 -0.56 19.01 1.99
CA TRP A 344 0.02 19.50 0.74
C TRP A 344 -1.01 19.50 -0.38
N ALA A 345 -0.83 20.42 -1.33
CA ALA A 345 -1.51 20.32 -2.62
C ALA A 345 -1.10 18.99 -3.30
N PRO A 346 -2.07 18.14 -3.71
CA PRO A 346 -1.79 16.82 -4.28
C PRO A 346 -1.15 16.87 -5.67
N SER A 347 -1.20 18.02 -6.33
CA SER A 347 -0.55 18.26 -7.62
C SER A 347 0.17 19.61 -7.61
N SER A 348 1.12 19.80 -8.52
CA SER A 348 1.83 21.07 -8.64
C SER A 348 0.85 22.21 -8.91
N PRO A 349 0.76 23.21 -8.03
CA PRO A 349 -0.23 24.28 -8.13
C PRO A 349 0.11 25.24 -9.27
N HIS A 350 -0.93 25.71 -9.97
CA HIS A 350 -0.82 26.68 -11.05
C HIS A 350 -1.73 27.87 -10.76
N ARG A 351 -1.16 28.93 -10.17
CA ARG A 351 -1.91 30.14 -9.83
C ARG A 351 -1.69 31.24 -10.87
N GLU A 352 -2.76 31.94 -11.22
CA GLU A 352 -2.69 33.05 -12.17
C GLU A 352 -1.68 34.12 -11.71
N GLY A 353 -0.73 34.47 -12.58
CA GLY A 353 0.28 35.49 -12.33
C GLY A 353 1.56 35.00 -11.62
N VAL A 354 1.61 33.76 -11.15
CA VAL A 354 2.82 33.18 -10.54
C VAL A 354 3.61 32.41 -11.60
N LYS A 355 4.83 32.87 -11.87
CA LYS A 355 5.76 32.22 -12.83
C LYS A 355 6.91 31.48 -12.15
N THR A 356 7.08 31.71 -10.85
CA THR A 356 8.11 31.06 -10.04
C THR A 356 7.63 29.71 -9.55
N TYR A 357 8.56 28.80 -9.34
CA TYR A 357 8.27 27.52 -8.70
C TYR A 357 7.63 27.73 -7.32
N GLU A 358 6.55 27.00 -7.06
CA GLU A 358 5.95 26.91 -5.74
C GLU A 358 5.26 25.56 -5.53
N GLN A 359 5.23 25.15 -4.27
CA GLN A 359 4.31 24.15 -3.74
C GLN A 359 3.43 24.84 -2.70
N LEU A 360 2.19 24.38 -2.57
CA LEU A 360 1.27 24.91 -1.58
C LEU A 360 0.99 23.86 -0.52
N PHE A 361 0.95 24.28 0.74
CA PHE A 361 0.29 23.50 1.77
C PHE A 361 -0.67 24.39 2.53
N CYS A 362 -1.77 23.78 2.99
CA CYS A 362 -2.74 24.41 3.86
C CYS A 362 -2.54 23.89 5.27
N TYR A 363 -2.74 24.75 6.27
CA TYR A 363 -2.72 24.39 7.67
C TYR A 363 -3.84 25.09 8.42
N TRP A 364 -4.21 24.57 9.59
CA TRP A 364 -5.17 25.24 10.45
C TRP A 364 -4.75 25.25 11.92
N THR A 365 -5.20 26.29 12.63
CA THR A 365 -5.02 26.50 14.06
C THR A 365 -6.39 26.77 14.70
N PRO A 366 -6.69 26.20 15.88
CA PRO A 366 -7.91 26.47 16.62
C PRO A 366 -7.86 27.86 17.25
N GLU A 367 -8.95 28.26 17.92
CA GLU A 367 -8.98 29.48 18.72
C GLU A 367 -8.04 29.36 19.92
N ILE A 368 -7.14 30.34 20.10
CA ILE A 368 -6.18 30.38 21.20
C ILE A 368 -6.25 31.75 21.87
N GLY A 369 -6.74 31.77 23.12
CA GLY A 369 -6.92 33.02 23.86
C GLY A 369 -7.88 33.95 23.13
N SER A 370 -7.39 35.13 22.72
CA SER A 370 -8.15 36.11 21.93
C SER A 370 -7.98 35.95 20.42
N ASN A 371 -7.09 35.05 19.96
CA ASN A 371 -6.86 34.84 18.54
C ASN A 371 -7.93 33.90 17.95
N PRO A 372 -8.58 34.29 16.84
CA PRO A 372 -9.57 33.44 16.18
C PRO A 372 -8.91 32.19 15.60
N ALA A 373 -9.73 31.17 15.30
CA ALA A 373 -9.27 30.04 14.51
C ALA A 373 -8.83 30.54 13.13
N LYS A 374 -7.76 29.96 12.60
CA LYS A 374 -7.12 30.44 11.38
C LYS A 374 -6.82 29.27 10.46
N VAL A 375 -7.17 29.44 9.20
CA VAL A 375 -6.71 28.58 8.10
C VAL A 375 -5.74 29.39 7.25
N GLY A 376 -4.53 28.87 7.06
CA GLY A 376 -3.49 29.51 6.27
C GLY A 376 -3.10 28.66 5.07
N LEU A 377 -3.12 29.27 3.89
CA LEU A 377 -2.53 28.72 2.68
C LEU A 377 -1.14 29.33 2.50
N MET A 378 -0.09 28.51 2.51
CA MET A 378 1.30 28.94 2.44
C MET A 378 2.00 28.39 1.18
N SER A 379 2.86 29.22 0.60
CA SER A 379 3.75 28.85 -0.51
C SER A 379 5.13 28.41 -0.01
N VAL A 380 5.66 27.34 -0.59
CA VAL A 380 7.00 26.77 -0.32
C VAL A 380 7.79 26.77 -1.63
N PRO A 381 9.05 27.25 -1.66
CA PRO A 381 9.92 27.56 -0.52
C PRO A 381 9.78 28.98 0.05
N SER A 382 8.99 29.86 -0.57
CA SER A 382 8.94 31.29 -0.20
C SER A 382 8.46 31.58 1.22
N LYS A 383 7.76 30.62 1.86
CA LYS A 383 7.08 30.74 3.16
C LYS A 383 6.06 31.89 3.22
N GLN A 384 5.65 32.41 2.06
CA GLN A 384 4.67 33.47 1.98
C GLN A 384 3.27 32.92 2.21
N ILE A 385 2.50 33.60 3.05
CA ILE A 385 1.08 33.31 3.23
C ILE A 385 0.33 33.85 2.01
N VAL A 386 -0.18 32.94 1.20
CA VAL A 386 -0.98 33.24 0.00
C VAL A 386 -2.35 33.76 0.39
N ARG A 387 -3.01 33.05 1.32
CA ARG A 387 -4.35 33.38 1.78
C ARG A 387 -4.50 33.00 3.25
N THR A 388 -5.27 33.80 3.98
CA THR A 388 -5.66 33.50 5.35
C THR A 388 -7.17 33.65 5.46
N LEU A 389 -7.81 32.69 6.12
CA LEU A 389 -9.20 32.74 6.51
C LEU A 389 -9.28 32.69 8.03
N ASN A 390 -9.99 33.65 8.64
CA ASN A 390 -10.24 33.67 10.07
C ASN A 390 -11.66 33.17 10.33
N LEU A 391 -11.81 32.30 11.32
CA LEU A 391 -13.05 31.61 11.66
C LEU A 391 -13.34 31.78 13.15
N PHE A 392 -14.62 31.69 13.51
CA PHE A 392 -15.09 31.86 14.89
C PHE A 392 -16.03 30.72 15.29
N SER A 393 -16.01 30.38 16.57
CA SER A 393 -16.76 29.27 17.18
C SER A 393 -16.47 27.92 16.51
N VAL A 394 -15.19 27.65 16.23
CA VAL A 394 -14.75 26.43 15.54
C VAL A 394 -14.48 25.31 16.55
N SER A 395 -15.03 24.14 16.29
CA SER A 395 -14.75 22.91 17.04
C SER A 395 -13.66 22.07 16.36
N ASP A 396 -13.76 21.87 15.05
CA ASP A 396 -12.81 21.10 14.22
C ASP A 396 -12.79 21.64 12.80
N ALA A 397 -11.68 21.42 12.09
CA ALA A 397 -11.56 21.72 10.67
C ALA A 397 -10.84 20.57 9.94
N LYS A 398 -11.41 20.14 8.81
CA LYS A 398 -10.80 19.17 7.89
C LYS A 398 -10.48 19.80 6.54
N LEU A 399 -9.32 19.45 6.01
CA LEU A 399 -8.79 19.98 4.76
C LEU A 399 -9.02 18.95 3.65
N HIS A 400 -9.75 19.33 2.60
CA HIS A 400 -10.04 18.46 1.46
C HIS A 400 -9.56 19.12 0.16
N TRP A 401 -8.46 18.61 -0.38
CA TRP A 401 -7.90 19.05 -1.66
C TRP A 401 -8.57 18.35 -2.84
N GLN A 402 -8.83 19.10 -3.91
CA GLN A 402 -9.17 18.53 -5.21
C GLN A 402 -7.89 18.00 -5.89
N SER A 403 -8.00 16.92 -6.66
CA SER A 403 -6.83 16.14 -7.14
C SER A 403 -5.86 16.91 -8.05
N GLU A 404 -6.32 17.92 -8.78
CA GLU A 404 -5.49 18.85 -9.57
C GLU A 404 -5.18 20.16 -8.82
N SER A 405 -5.43 20.18 -7.51
CA SER A 405 -5.20 21.34 -6.63
C SER A 405 -5.88 22.61 -7.13
N ALA A 406 -6.99 22.47 -7.86
CA ALA A 406 -7.79 23.58 -8.36
C ALA A 406 -8.61 24.24 -7.25
N TYR A 407 -9.09 23.40 -6.32
CA TYR A 407 -9.92 23.78 -5.20
C TYR A 407 -9.38 23.17 -3.90
N LEU A 408 -9.61 23.86 -2.80
CA LEU A 408 -9.44 23.35 -1.45
C LEU A 408 -10.71 23.66 -0.67
N CYS A 409 -11.39 22.64 -0.16
CA CYS A 409 -12.50 22.79 0.76
C CYS A 409 -12.01 22.66 2.20
N VAL A 410 -12.34 23.61 3.05
CA VAL A 410 -12.19 23.49 4.49
C VAL A 410 -13.56 23.19 5.08
N LYS A 411 -13.74 21.96 5.56
CA LYS A 411 -14.94 21.54 6.28
C LYS A 411 -14.81 22.02 7.72
N VAL A 412 -15.59 23.02 8.12
CA VAL A 412 -15.51 23.65 9.45
C VAL A 412 -16.73 23.26 10.26
N ASP A 413 -16.51 22.52 11.35
CA ASP A 413 -17.57 22.22 12.31
C ASP A 413 -17.63 23.34 13.34
N ARG A 414 -18.71 24.11 13.31
CA ARG A 414 -18.95 25.24 14.20
C ARG A 414 -19.88 24.84 15.34
N HIS A 415 -19.64 25.35 16.54
CA HIS A 415 -20.55 25.20 17.67
C HIS A 415 -21.34 26.48 17.91
N SER A 416 -22.56 26.34 18.41
CA SER A 416 -23.33 27.49 18.90
C SER A 416 -22.68 28.12 20.14
N LYS A 417 -23.00 29.38 20.46
CA LYS A 417 -22.49 30.06 21.68
C LYS A 417 -22.76 29.26 22.97
N SER A 418 -23.85 28.49 23.01
CA SER A 418 -24.20 27.62 24.14
C SER A 418 -23.47 26.27 24.14
N LYS A 419 -22.73 25.94 23.07
CA LYS A 419 -22.05 24.66 22.80
C LYS A 419 -22.98 23.45 22.78
N LYS A 420 -24.29 23.67 22.55
CA LYS A 420 -25.31 22.61 22.55
C LYS A 420 -25.67 22.06 21.18
N SER A 421 -25.26 22.75 20.11
CA SER A 421 -25.56 22.37 18.74
C SER A 421 -24.34 22.61 17.87
N GLN A 422 -24.16 21.73 16.89
CA GLN A 422 -23.12 21.87 15.87
C GLN A 422 -23.75 22.17 14.50
N ALA A 423 -23.04 22.94 13.68
CA ALA A 423 -23.39 23.22 12.30
C ALA A 423 -22.10 23.21 11.47
N THR A 424 -22.15 22.63 10.27
CA THR A 424 -20.98 22.58 9.40
C THR A 424 -21.07 23.64 8.31
N THR A 425 -19.98 24.39 8.09
CA THR A 425 -19.82 25.31 6.95
C THR A 425 -18.69 24.82 6.07
N LEU A 426 -18.83 24.92 4.75
CA LEU A 426 -17.76 24.59 3.80
C LEU A 426 -17.16 25.87 3.23
N GLU A 427 -15.85 26.04 3.39
CA GLU A 427 -15.11 27.20 2.91
C GLU A 427 -14.23 26.76 1.73
N ILE A 428 -14.60 27.13 0.50
CA ILE A 428 -13.98 26.65 -0.74
C ILE A 428 -13.03 27.72 -1.28
N PHE A 429 -11.73 27.40 -1.31
CA PHE A 429 -10.67 28.22 -1.88
C PHE A 429 -10.50 27.89 -3.36
N ARG A 430 -10.57 28.90 -4.22
CA ARG A 430 -10.36 28.78 -5.68
C ARG A 430 -8.90 29.07 -6.00
N ILE A 431 -8.05 28.04 -6.00
CA ILE A 431 -6.59 28.19 -5.99
C ILE A 431 -6.06 28.77 -7.30
N LYS A 432 -6.61 28.34 -8.45
CA LYS A 432 -6.16 28.78 -9.78
C LYS A 432 -6.45 30.25 -10.05
N GLU A 433 -7.48 30.80 -9.41
CA GLU A 433 -7.95 32.17 -9.61
C GLU A 433 -7.08 33.21 -8.89
N LYS A 434 -6.93 34.39 -9.50
CA LYS A 434 -6.14 35.48 -8.92
C LYS A 434 -6.64 35.87 -7.53
N GLY A 435 -5.73 35.87 -6.55
CA GLY A 435 -6.01 36.27 -5.17
C GLY A 435 -6.66 35.18 -4.31
N VAL A 436 -6.91 33.98 -4.88
CA VAL A 436 -7.50 32.82 -4.19
C VAL A 436 -8.80 33.22 -3.47
N PRO A 437 -9.88 33.55 -4.22
CA PRO A 437 -11.16 33.87 -3.61
C PRO A 437 -11.68 32.67 -2.81
N VAL A 438 -12.38 32.98 -1.72
CA VAL A 438 -12.97 32.00 -0.81
C VAL A 438 -14.48 32.14 -0.91
N GLU A 439 -15.14 31.05 -1.25
CA GLU A 439 -16.59 30.94 -1.33
C GLU A 439 -17.11 30.13 -0.14
N VAL A 440 -18.20 30.59 0.47
CA VAL A 440 -18.80 29.93 1.63
C VAL A 440 -20.08 29.24 1.20
N VAL A 441 -20.16 27.93 1.43
CA VAL A 441 -21.40 27.16 1.26
C VAL A 441 -22.00 26.95 2.66
N ASP A 442 -23.03 27.74 2.97
CA ASP A 442 -23.73 27.77 4.27
C ASP A 442 -25.16 27.21 4.21
N THR A 443 -25.57 26.67 3.05
CA THR A 443 -26.88 26.06 2.85
C THR A 443 -27.06 24.72 3.59
N ILE A 444 -25.98 24.21 4.19
CA ILE A 444 -25.93 22.93 4.90
C ILE A 444 -26.39 23.14 6.34
N LYS A 445 -27.51 22.52 6.71
CA LYS A 445 -28.09 22.64 8.05
C LYS A 445 -27.56 21.59 9.04
N ASP A 446 -27.19 20.43 8.51
CA ASP A 446 -26.82 19.24 9.28
C ASP A 446 -25.29 19.10 9.39
N THR A 447 -24.83 18.19 10.24
CA THR A 447 -23.39 17.93 10.40
C THR A 447 -22.88 17.11 9.24
N VAL A 448 -21.80 17.55 8.59
CA VAL A 448 -21.15 16.79 7.51
C VAL A 448 -20.20 15.76 8.10
N ILE A 449 -20.46 14.49 7.82
CA ILE A 449 -19.62 13.37 8.28
C ILE A 449 -18.62 12.92 7.22
N ASN A 450 -18.94 13.09 5.94
CA ASN A 450 -18.05 12.73 4.83
C ASN A 450 -18.13 13.76 3.70
N PHE A 451 -17.00 14.02 3.04
CA PHE A 451 -16.86 14.98 1.95
C PHE A 451 -15.89 14.38 0.93
N ALA A 452 -16.26 14.40 -0.35
CA ALA A 452 -15.37 13.99 -1.43
C ALA A 452 -15.52 14.86 -2.68
N TRP A 453 -14.39 15.38 -3.15
CA TRP A 453 -14.25 16.03 -4.45
C TRP A 453 -14.29 15.01 -5.58
N GLU A 454 -14.89 15.41 -6.70
CA GLU A 454 -14.70 14.72 -7.96
C GLU A 454 -13.24 14.84 -8.44
N PRO A 455 -12.55 13.73 -8.74
CA PRO A 455 -11.22 13.75 -9.33
C PRO A 455 -11.23 14.46 -10.69
N LYS A 456 -10.33 15.43 -10.87
CA LYS A 456 -10.19 16.22 -12.12
C LYS A 456 -11.46 16.99 -12.53
N GLY A 457 -12.42 17.11 -11.62
CA GLY A 457 -13.63 17.88 -11.81
C GLY A 457 -13.78 19.02 -10.80
N ASP A 458 -14.91 19.68 -10.87
CA ASP A 458 -15.32 20.79 -10.01
C ASP A 458 -16.60 20.48 -9.23
N ARG A 459 -17.02 19.20 -9.17
CA ARG A 459 -18.19 18.77 -8.41
C ARG A 459 -17.77 18.10 -7.11
N PHE A 460 -18.67 18.04 -6.14
CA PHE A 460 -18.43 17.29 -4.91
C PHE A 460 -19.73 16.74 -4.33
N ALA A 461 -19.58 15.73 -3.49
CA ALA A 461 -20.67 15.18 -2.72
C ALA A 461 -20.33 15.21 -1.23
N ILE A 462 -21.37 15.34 -0.42
CA ILE A 462 -21.28 15.29 1.05
C ILE A 462 -22.29 14.30 1.59
N ILE A 463 -21.94 13.70 2.72
CA ILE A 463 -22.88 12.93 3.53
C ILE A 463 -23.09 13.69 4.84
N THR A 464 -24.34 13.97 5.15
CA THR A 464 -24.75 14.64 6.37
C THR A 464 -25.49 13.68 7.30
N THR A 465 -25.45 13.99 8.59
CA THR A 465 -26.24 13.30 9.62
C THR A 465 -26.92 14.32 10.52
N THR A 466 -28.12 13.98 10.98
CA THR A 466 -28.83 14.78 11.97
C THR A 466 -28.26 14.49 13.36
N GLU A 467 -27.96 15.53 14.13
CA GLU A 467 -27.46 15.38 15.49
C GLU A 467 -28.60 14.85 16.38
N PRO A 468 -28.49 13.63 16.96
CA PRO A 468 -29.57 13.09 17.77
C PRO A 468 -29.65 13.85 19.10
N ALA A 469 -30.86 14.19 19.54
CA ALA A 469 -31.11 14.89 20.80
C ALA A 469 -30.98 13.94 22.02
N GLY A 470 -29.81 13.31 22.18
CA GLY A 470 -29.50 12.35 23.25
C GLY A 470 -28.94 11.02 22.72
N PRO A 471 -28.51 10.11 23.61
CA PRO A 471 -28.06 8.78 23.22
C PRO A 471 -29.24 7.96 22.68
N THR A 472 -29.29 7.76 21.36
CA THR A 472 -30.28 6.91 20.71
C THR A 472 -29.71 5.52 20.46
N ALA A 473 -30.51 4.47 20.65
CA ALA A 473 -30.11 3.08 20.39
C ALA A 473 -29.90 2.78 18.89
N VAL A 474 -30.49 3.59 18.01
CA VAL A 474 -30.37 3.50 16.55
C VAL A 474 -29.63 4.74 16.06
N ALA A 475 -28.64 4.55 15.18
CA ALA A 475 -27.92 5.65 14.56
C ALA A 475 -28.88 6.49 13.69
N PRO A 476 -28.75 7.82 13.70
CA PRO A 476 -29.54 8.68 12.83
C PRO A 476 -29.28 8.34 11.36
N LYS A 477 -30.36 8.34 10.57
CA LYS A 477 -30.26 8.18 9.12
C LYS A 477 -29.42 9.31 8.52
N THR A 478 -28.67 8.98 7.49
CA THR A 478 -27.84 9.93 6.75
C THR A 478 -28.59 10.48 5.52
N ALA A 479 -28.09 11.60 5.01
CA ALA A 479 -28.52 12.18 3.75
C ALA A 479 -27.31 12.45 2.87
N VAL A 480 -27.46 12.26 1.56
CA VAL A 480 -26.39 12.45 0.58
C VAL A 480 -26.74 13.66 -0.25
N ALA A 481 -25.87 14.67 -0.29
CA ALA A 481 -26.11 15.89 -1.05
C ALA A 481 -25.01 16.11 -2.09
N PHE A 482 -25.43 16.41 -3.31
CA PHE A 482 -24.54 16.68 -4.45
C PHE A 482 -24.47 18.19 -4.71
N PHE A 483 -23.27 18.66 -5.05
CA PHE A 483 -23.02 20.07 -5.35
C PHE A 483 -22.24 20.19 -6.66
N CYS A 484 -22.60 21.20 -7.44
CA CYS A 484 -21.93 21.54 -8.68
C CYS A 484 -21.90 23.05 -8.88
N PRO A 485 -20.95 23.59 -9.67
CA PRO A 485 -20.96 25.00 -10.01
C PRO A 485 -22.11 25.32 -10.97
N GLU A 486 -22.63 26.53 -10.87
CA GLU A 486 -23.55 27.08 -11.86
C GLU A 486 -22.86 27.32 -13.21
N LYS A 487 -23.64 27.28 -14.29
CA LYS A 487 -23.15 27.71 -15.61
C LYS A 487 -22.78 29.20 -15.57
N ALA A 488 -21.50 29.50 -15.71
CA ALA A 488 -20.99 30.86 -15.84
C ALA A 488 -20.65 31.19 -17.31
N LYS A 489 -20.82 32.47 -17.69
CA LYS A 489 -20.45 32.97 -19.04
C LYS A 489 -18.95 33.28 -19.19
N GLY A 490 -18.18 33.18 -18.09
CA GLY A 490 -16.76 33.51 -18.06
C GLY A 490 -15.85 32.27 -18.08
N PRO A 491 -14.51 32.46 -18.04
CA PRO A 491 -13.55 31.35 -18.03
C PRO A 491 -13.47 30.63 -16.67
N HIS A 492 -14.10 31.19 -15.62
CA HIS A 492 -14.11 30.63 -14.28
C HIS A 492 -15.44 29.93 -13.99
N ALA A 493 -15.39 28.86 -13.20
CA ALA A 493 -16.58 28.16 -12.73
C ALA A 493 -17.50 29.12 -11.94
N GLY A 494 -18.81 28.98 -12.11
CA GLY A 494 -19.80 29.72 -11.31
C GLY A 494 -19.76 29.34 -9.84
N ASN A 495 -20.61 29.97 -9.03
CA ASN A 495 -20.75 29.63 -7.61
C ASN A 495 -21.24 28.19 -7.44
N PHE A 496 -20.79 27.53 -6.39
CA PHE A 496 -21.23 26.19 -6.02
C PHE A 496 -22.66 26.25 -5.48
N LYS A 497 -23.54 25.45 -6.10
CA LYS A 497 -24.91 25.29 -5.63
C LYS A 497 -25.23 23.84 -5.34
N HIS A 498 -26.22 23.70 -4.45
CA HIS A 498 -26.83 22.42 -4.15
C HIS A 498 -27.61 21.94 -5.38
N LEU A 499 -27.35 20.69 -5.77
CA LEU A 499 -28.00 20.04 -6.90
C LEU A 499 -29.20 19.21 -6.43
N ARG A 500 -28.96 18.21 -5.58
CA ARG A 500 -29.99 17.30 -5.08
C ARG A 500 -29.57 16.70 -3.74
N THR A 501 -30.55 16.42 -2.87
CA THR A 501 -30.36 15.64 -1.63
C THR A 501 -31.13 14.34 -1.73
N LEU A 502 -30.52 13.25 -1.27
CA LEU A 502 -31.11 11.95 -1.08
C LEU A 502 -31.24 11.70 0.42
N ASP A 503 -32.44 11.88 0.94
CA ASP A 503 -32.73 11.74 2.38
C ASP A 503 -32.93 10.28 2.80
N LYS A 504 -32.81 10.03 4.11
CA LYS A 504 -33.17 8.76 4.78
C LYS A 504 -32.38 7.53 4.30
N LYS A 505 -31.12 7.73 3.91
CA LYS A 505 -30.15 6.69 3.57
C LYS A 505 -29.39 6.24 4.84
N ASN A 506 -28.57 5.20 4.68
CA ASN A 506 -27.60 4.75 5.69
C ASN A 506 -26.14 4.89 5.21
N SER A 507 -25.95 5.51 4.05
CA SER A 507 -24.66 5.66 3.38
C SER A 507 -23.68 6.45 4.24
N ASN A 508 -22.42 6.02 4.23
CA ASN A 508 -21.35 6.63 5.01
C ASN A 508 -20.07 6.89 4.20
N ALA A 509 -19.99 6.39 2.96
CA ALA A 509 -18.83 6.51 2.10
C ALA A 509 -19.17 7.00 0.69
N ILE A 510 -18.24 7.75 0.09
CA ILE A 510 -18.34 8.33 -1.25
C ILE A 510 -17.11 7.92 -2.04
N TYR A 511 -17.30 7.21 -3.15
CA TYR A 511 -16.23 6.72 -4.01
C TYR A 511 -16.42 7.25 -5.44
N TRP A 512 -15.63 8.25 -5.81
CA TRP A 512 -15.64 8.81 -7.15
C TRP A 512 -14.77 7.99 -8.11
N SER A 513 -15.22 7.88 -9.36
CA SER A 513 -14.37 7.36 -10.43
C SER A 513 -13.13 8.24 -10.62
N PRO A 514 -11.92 7.68 -10.80
CA PRO A 514 -10.68 8.43 -11.07
C PRO A 514 -10.70 9.25 -12.38
N ARG A 515 -11.74 9.10 -13.20
CA ARG A 515 -12.00 9.89 -14.40
C ARG A 515 -13.06 10.99 -14.20
N GLY A 516 -13.68 11.05 -13.02
CA GLY A 516 -14.85 11.88 -12.76
C GLY A 516 -16.14 11.26 -13.30
N ARG A 517 -17.19 12.07 -13.41
CA ARG A 517 -18.55 11.75 -13.90
C ARG A 517 -19.34 10.76 -13.04
N PHE A 518 -18.78 9.61 -12.73
CA PHE A 518 -19.44 8.53 -11.98
C PHE A 518 -19.03 8.53 -10.51
N VAL A 519 -19.98 8.21 -9.63
CA VAL A 519 -19.77 8.08 -8.19
C VAL A 519 -20.60 6.95 -7.60
N VAL A 520 -19.98 6.17 -6.71
CA VAL A 520 -20.65 5.16 -5.89
C VAL A 520 -20.83 5.73 -4.49
N ILE A 521 -22.07 5.73 -4.04
CA ILE A 521 -22.42 6.06 -2.66
C ILE A 521 -22.71 4.76 -1.93
N ALA A 522 -21.89 4.45 -0.93
CA ALA A 522 -21.86 3.14 -0.29
C ALA A 522 -22.16 3.21 1.20
N THR A 523 -22.71 2.11 1.72
CA THR A 523 -22.76 1.81 3.14
C THR A 523 -21.74 0.72 3.44
N VAL A 524 -20.57 1.10 3.97
CA VAL A 524 -19.50 0.15 4.33
C VAL A 524 -19.40 -0.03 5.85
N HIS A 525 -18.83 -1.15 6.30
CA HIS A 525 -18.63 -1.43 7.74
C HIS A 525 -19.93 -1.43 8.57
N ASN A 526 -21.06 -1.75 7.95
CA ASN A 526 -22.36 -1.86 8.61
C ASN A 526 -22.89 -3.29 8.41
N GLN A 527 -23.33 -3.93 9.48
CA GLN A 527 -23.84 -5.30 9.45
C GLN A 527 -25.29 -5.42 8.96
N GLN A 528 -26.02 -4.29 8.92
CA GLN A 528 -27.46 -4.26 8.61
C GLN A 528 -27.78 -3.69 7.23
N SER A 529 -26.85 -3.00 6.57
CA SER A 529 -27.06 -2.33 5.29
C SER A 529 -25.74 -2.27 4.55
N SER A 530 -25.78 -2.65 3.27
CA SER A 530 -24.64 -2.79 2.37
C SER A 530 -24.94 -2.21 0.99
N ASP A 531 -25.89 -1.27 0.94
CA ASP A 531 -26.37 -0.68 -0.30
C ASP A 531 -25.25 0.12 -1.01
N LEU A 532 -25.14 -0.10 -2.32
CA LEU A 532 -24.23 0.57 -3.24
C LEU A 532 -25.06 1.27 -4.32
N ASP A 533 -25.19 2.59 -4.23
CA ASP A 533 -25.91 3.39 -5.22
C ASP A 533 -24.93 3.99 -6.25
N PHE A 534 -25.11 3.66 -7.52
CA PHE A 534 -24.28 4.13 -8.64
C PHE A 534 -24.94 5.33 -9.32
N PHE A 535 -24.23 6.47 -9.38
CA PHE A 535 -24.73 7.70 -10.00
C PHE A 535 -23.87 8.14 -11.18
N ASP A 536 -24.53 8.69 -12.20
CA ASP A 536 -23.92 9.47 -13.29
C ASP A 536 -24.28 10.94 -13.11
N LEU A 537 -23.28 11.83 -13.11
CA LEU A 537 -23.47 13.27 -13.02
C LEU A 537 -23.48 14.00 -14.37
N ASP A 538 -23.23 13.30 -15.48
CA ASP A 538 -23.32 13.84 -16.85
C ASP A 538 -24.24 12.98 -17.70
N PHE A 539 -25.39 12.57 -17.14
CA PHE A 539 -26.36 11.78 -17.88
C PHE A 539 -26.86 12.51 -19.13
N GLU A 540 -26.89 11.82 -20.28
CA GLU A 540 -27.20 12.42 -21.59
C GLU A 540 -28.71 12.65 -21.83
N GLY A 541 -29.56 12.11 -20.97
CA GLY A 541 -31.01 12.29 -21.05
C GLY A 541 -31.51 13.70 -20.68
N GLU A 542 -32.83 13.85 -20.65
CA GLU A 542 -33.45 15.14 -20.33
C GLU A 542 -33.09 15.61 -18.92
N LYS A 543 -32.62 16.87 -18.81
CA LYS A 543 -32.36 17.50 -17.51
C LYS A 543 -33.68 17.96 -16.90
N PRO A 544 -33.94 17.72 -15.61
CA PRO A 544 -35.06 18.33 -14.91
C PRO A 544 -35.02 19.86 -15.05
N GLU A 545 -36.17 20.52 -15.27
CA GLU A 545 -36.22 21.98 -15.48
C GLU A 545 -35.64 22.76 -14.28
N ALA A 546 -35.75 22.21 -13.07
CA ALA A 546 -35.16 22.78 -11.85
C ALA A 546 -33.61 22.80 -11.85
N GLU A 547 -32.97 21.97 -12.68
CA GLU A 547 -31.51 21.77 -12.73
C GLU A 547 -30.89 22.30 -14.05
N LYS A 548 -31.69 22.98 -14.89
CA LYS A 548 -31.28 23.43 -16.23
C LYS A 548 -30.06 24.36 -16.26
N ASP A 549 -29.94 25.20 -15.23
CA ASP A 549 -28.83 26.16 -15.08
C ASP A 549 -27.60 25.55 -14.40
N MET A 550 -27.68 24.29 -13.97
CA MET A 550 -26.58 23.54 -13.36
C MET A 550 -25.68 22.89 -14.43
N THR A 551 -24.41 22.69 -14.08
CA THR A 551 -23.43 22.03 -14.94
C THR A 551 -23.66 20.52 -15.02
N ALA A 552 -24.14 19.88 -13.94
CA ALA A 552 -24.39 18.45 -13.87
C ALA A 552 -25.82 18.03 -14.31
N ASN A 553 -26.01 16.74 -14.61
CA ASN A 553 -27.30 16.05 -14.73
C ASN A 553 -27.22 14.75 -13.93
N LEU A 554 -27.76 14.75 -12.72
CA LEU A 554 -27.63 13.63 -11.79
C LEU A 554 -28.71 12.57 -12.04
N GLN A 555 -28.28 11.36 -12.35
CA GLN A 555 -29.12 10.19 -12.53
C GLN A 555 -28.60 9.02 -11.68
N LEU A 556 -29.52 8.32 -11.00
CA LEU A 556 -29.25 7.02 -10.39
C LEU A 556 -29.28 5.97 -11.51
N MET A 557 -28.17 5.25 -11.68
CA MET A 557 -27.98 4.25 -12.73
C MET A 557 -28.41 2.86 -12.25
N ASN A 558 -27.88 2.44 -11.09
CA ASN A 558 -28.23 1.17 -10.47
C ASN A 558 -28.05 1.23 -8.95
N THR A 559 -28.70 0.31 -8.25
CA THR A 559 -28.44 0.02 -6.84
C THR A 559 -28.06 -1.45 -6.72
N ALA A 560 -26.86 -1.71 -6.21
CA ALA A 560 -26.36 -3.04 -5.92
C ALA A 560 -26.26 -3.28 -4.41
N ASP A 561 -26.09 -4.54 -4.02
CA ASP A 561 -25.88 -4.94 -2.63
C ASP A 561 -24.67 -5.89 -2.55
N HIS A 562 -23.83 -5.72 -1.54
CA HIS A 562 -22.76 -6.65 -1.20
C HIS A 562 -22.69 -6.77 0.32
N TYR A 563 -23.35 -7.81 0.84
CA TYR A 563 -23.45 -8.02 2.28
C TYR A 563 -22.08 -8.07 2.95
N GLY A 564 -21.95 -7.35 4.07
CA GLY A 564 -20.69 -7.29 4.83
C GLY A 564 -19.57 -6.48 4.18
N VAL A 565 -19.81 -5.77 3.07
CA VAL A 565 -18.77 -4.97 2.39
C VAL A 565 -17.95 -4.12 3.36
N THR A 566 -16.64 -4.34 3.34
CA THR A 566 -15.69 -3.60 4.17
C THR A 566 -15.09 -2.44 3.42
N ASP A 567 -14.78 -2.63 2.14
CA ASP A 567 -14.05 -1.67 1.35
C ASP A 567 -14.54 -1.67 -0.11
N VAL A 568 -14.39 -0.52 -0.76
CA VAL A 568 -14.79 -0.27 -2.15
C VAL A 568 -13.70 0.53 -2.84
N GLU A 569 -13.28 0.12 -4.03
CA GLU A 569 -12.25 0.80 -4.79
C GLU A 569 -12.56 0.79 -6.30
N TRP A 570 -12.44 1.95 -6.93
CA TRP A 570 -12.47 2.07 -8.38
C TRP A 570 -11.14 1.65 -8.99
N ASP A 571 -11.21 1.01 -10.15
CA ASP A 571 -10.01 0.75 -10.93
C ASP A 571 -9.41 2.09 -11.48
N PRO A 572 -8.11 2.13 -11.81
CA PRO A 572 -7.45 3.36 -12.24
C PRO A 572 -7.97 3.93 -13.57
N SER A 573 -8.61 3.10 -14.40
CA SER A 573 -9.23 3.51 -15.65
C SER A 573 -10.62 4.12 -15.44
N GLY A 574 -11.30 3.79 -14.33
CA GLY A 574 -12.62 4.29 -13.98
C GLY A 574 -13.78 3.54 -14.66
N ARG A 575 -13.54 2.31 -15.12
CA ARG A 575 -14.51 1.41 -15.78
C ARG A 575 -15.14 0.42 -14.82
N PHE A 576 -14.41 0.00 -13.80
CA PHE A 576 -14.78 -1.07 -12.88
C PHE A 576 -14.72 -0.60 -11.42
N VAL A 577 -15.61 -1.16 -10.61
CA VAL A 577 -15.62 -0.98 -9.16
C VAL A 577 -15.46 -2.34 -8.52
N ALA A 578 -14.44 -2.50 -7.66
CA ALA A 578 -14.31 -3.69 -6.82
C ALA A 578 -14.84 -3.37 -5.42
N THR A 579 -15.64 -4.28 -4.88
CA THR A 579 -16.07 -4.25 -3.48
C THR A 579 -15.68 -5.58 -2.83
N TRP A 580 -15.29 -5.58 -1.56
CA TRP A 580 -14.90 -6.82 -0.90
C TRP A 580 -15.23 -6.85 0.59
N ALA A 581 -15.39 -8.05 1.11
CA ALA A 581 -15.61 -8.35 2.51
C ALA A 581 -14.37 -9.01 3.12
N SER A 582 -13.69 -8.30 4.01
CA SER A 582 -12.45 -8.74 4.63
C SER A 582 -12.64 -9.54 5.92
N VAL A 583 -11.98 -10.69 6.01
CA VAL A 583 -11.86 -11.54 7.21
C VAL A 583 -11.25 -10.80 8.40
N TRP A 584 -10.48 -9.73 8.16
CA TRP A 584 -9.93 -8.88 9.22
C TRP A 584 -11.00 -8.07 9.96
N LYS A 585 -12.20 -7.95 9.39
CA LYS A 585 -13.32 -7.20 9.99
C LYS A 585 -14.41 -8.15 10.49
N HIS A 586 -14.80 -9.15 9.69
CA HIS A 586 -15.78 -10.17 10.06
C HIS A 586 -15.54 -11.46 9.27
N SER A 587 -15.99 -12.59 9.81
CA SER A 587 -15.74 -13.92 9.25
C SER A 587 -16.85 -14.47 8.35
N MET A 588 -17.92 -13.70 8.12
CA MET A 588 -19.08 -14.12 7.32
C MET A 588 -18.93 -13.62 5.87
N GLU A 589 -19.29 -14.45 4.90
CA GLU A 589 -19.40 -14.10 3.47
C GLU A 589 -18.20 -13.32 2.93
N ASN A 590 -16.99 -13.81 3.21
CA ASN A 590 -15.77 -13.20 2.66
C ASN A 590 -15.63 -13.49 1.17
N GLY A 591 -15.19 -12.50 0.42
CA GLY A 591 -15.15 -12.54 -1.04
C GLY A 591 -15.03 -11.16 -1.64
N TYR A 592 -15.13 -11.08 -2.96
CA TYR A 592 -15.09 -9.81 -3.69
C TYR A 592 -16.08 -9.82 -4.85
N HIS A 593 -16.66 -8.66 -5.14
CA HIS A 593 -17.52 -8.42 -6.29
C HIS A 593 -16.86 -7.38 -7.19
N ILE A 594 -17.03 -7.53 -8.50
CA ILE A 594 -16.63 -6.54 -9.51
C ILE A 594 -17.87 -6.09 -10.25
N TYR A 595 -18.08 -4.78 -10.26
CA TYR A 595 -19.15 -4.12 -11.00
C TYR A 595 -18.58 -3.30 -12.15
N ASP A 596 -19.37 -3.08 -13.19
CA ASP A 596 -19.11 -2.02 -14.16
C ASP A 596 -19.40 -0.62 -13.56
N PHE A 597 -19.11 0.44 -14.30
CA PHE A 597 -19.36 1.82 -13.86
C PHE A 597 -20.86 2.17 -13.71
N LYS A 598 -21.76 1.36 -14.27
CA LYS A 598 -23.22 1.55 -14.18
C LYS A 598 -23.80 0.81 -12.97
N GLY A 599 -23.06 -0.15 -12.42
CA GLY A 599 -23.44 -1.01 -11.30
C GLY A 599 -23.95 -2.39 -11.72
N GLU A 600 -23.72 -2.85 -12.95
CA GLU A 600 -23.94 -4.25 -13.36
C GLU A 600 -22.86 -5.12 -12.70
N ALA A 601 -23.28 -6.15 -11.95
CA ALA A 601 -22.37 -7.12 -11.36
C ALA A 601 -21.77 -7.98 -12.48
N LEU A 602 -20.46 -7.85 -12.69
CA LEU A 602 -19.72 -8.64 -13.68
C LEU A 602 -19.25 -9.95 -13.08
N ARG A 603 -18.89 -9.94 -11.79
CA ARG A 603 -18.37 -11.11 -11.08
C ARG A 603 -18.63 -11.01 -9.59
N GLU A 604 -19.01 -12.12 -8.99
CA GLU A 604 -19.21 -12.29 -7.55
C GLU A 604 -18.51 -13.59 -7.13
N GLU A 605 -17.43 -13.48 -6.35
CA GLU A 605 -16.60 -14.63 -6.00
C GLU A 605 -16.45 -14.73 -4.48
N PRO A 606 -17.07 -15.75 -3.85
CA PRO A 606 -16.79 -16.07 -2.46
C PRO A 606 -15.39 -16.66 -2.34
N VAL A 607 -14.58 -16.09 -1.44
CA VAL A 607 -13.20 -16.54 -1.22
C VAL A 607 -12.96 -16.71 0.27
N ASP A 608 -12.61 -17.92 0.69
CA ASP A 608 -12.33 -18.20 2.09
C ASP A 608 -11.14 -17.38 2.59
N LYS A 609 -11.25 -16.90 3.83
CA LYS A 609 -10.24 -16.07 4.51
C LYS A 609 -9.72 -14.92 3.64
N PHE A 610 -10.59 -14.29 2.84
CA PHE A 610 -10.23 -13.15 2.01
C PHE A 610 -9.85 -11.96 2.89
N LYS A 611 -8.65 -11.40 2.69
CA LYS A 611 -8.09 -10.34 3.54
C LYS A 611 -8.11 -8.98 2.86
N GLN A 612 -7.60 -8.92 1.63
CA GLN A 612 -7.36 -7.65 0.95
C GLN A 612 -7.48 -7.79 -0.57
N PHE A 613 -8.08 -6.79 -1.19
CA PHE A 613 -8.03 -6.51 -2.62
C PHE A 613 -7.37 -5.14 -2.82
N ALA A 614 -6.61 -4.95 -3.91
CA ALA A 614 -6.22 -3.61 -4.32
C ALA A 614 -5.92 -3.56 -5.83
N TRP A 615 -6.52 -2.58 -6.51
CA TRP A 615 -6.19 -2.31 -7.91
C TRP A 615 -4.74 -1.79 -8.04
N ARG A 616 -4.02 -2.25 -9.07
CA ARG A 616 -2.68 -1.77 -9.38
C ARG A 616 -2.77 -0.37 -9.99
N PRO A 617 -2.24 0.69 -9.36
CA PRO A 617 -2.31 2.05 -9.90
C PRO A 617 -1.62 2.18 -11.25
N ARG A 618 -2.05 3.17 -12.05
CA ARG A 618 -1.40 3.50 -13.32
C ARG A 618 -0.71 4.86 -13.24
N PRO A 619 0.51 5.00 -13.78
CA PRO A 619 1.15 6.30 -13.94
C PRO A 619 0.32 7.20 -14.87
N PRO A 620 0.57 8.52 -14.83
CA PRO A 620 0.01 9.46 -15.81
C PRO A 620 0.26 9.00 -17.25
N THR A 621 -0.71 9.27 -18.12
CA THR A 621 -0.62 8.91 -19.54
C THR A 621 0.62 9.55 -20.19
N LEU A 622 1.31 8.77 -21.03
CA LEU A 622 2.44 9.23 -21.83
C LEU A 622 1.98 10.00 -23.08
N LEU A 623 0.68 9.95 -23.41
CA LEU A 623 0.12 10.61 -24.57
C LEU A 623 0.14 12.13 -24.41
N THR A 624 0.59 12.81 -25.46
CA THR A 624 0.53 14.26 -25.56
C THR A 624 -0.92 14.75 -25.61
N LYS A 625 -1.14 16.03 -25.28
CA LYS A 625 -2.48 16.64 -25.38
C LYS A 625 -3.05 16.59 -26.80
N GLU A 626 -2.18 16.62 -27.82
CA GLU A 626 -2.57 16.56 -29.22
C GLU A 626 -3.03 15.16 -29.62
N GLU A 627 -2.30 14.11 -29.22
CA GLU A 627 -2.71 12.72 -29.44
C GLU A 627 -4.02 12.40 -28.72
N GLN A 628 -4.17 12.83 -27.47
CA GLN A 628 -5.43 12.67 -26.73
C GLN A 628 -6.60 13.35 -27.45
N LYS A 629 -6.38 14.53 -28.05
CA LYS A 629 -7.39 15.24 -28.85
C LYS A 629 -7.72 14.49 -30.14
N ALA A 630 -6.71 13.92 -30.80
CA ALA A 630 -6.89 13.10 -32.00
C ALA A 630 -7.70 11.83 -31.70
N ILE A 631 -7.39 11.13 -30.60
CA ILE A 631 -8.14 9.93 -30.16
C ILE A 631 -9.61 10.28 -29.91
N ARG A 632 -9.90 11.38 -29.20
CA ARG A 632 -11.28 11.83 -28.97
C ARG A 632 -12.02 12.16 -30.27
N LYS A 633 -11.32 12.70 -31.26
CA LYS A 633 -11.92 13.01 -32.58
C LYS A 633 -12.29 11.74 -33.35
N ASN A 634 -11.46 10.70 -33.26
CA ASN A 634 -11.63 9.45 -33.99
C ASN A 634 -12.27 8.34 -33.13
N LEU A 635 -12.91 8.69 -32.01
CA LEU A 635 -13.43 7.72 -31.05
C LEU A 635 -14.41 6.71 -31.66
N ARG A 636 -15.22 7.15 -32.64
CA ARG A 636 -16.16 6.27 -33.35
C ARG A 636 -15.47 5.17 -34.16
N GLU A 637 -14.31 5.48 -34.74
CA GLU A 637 -13.54 4.49 -35.50
C GLU A 637 -12.95 3.43 -34.57
N TYR A 638 -12.38 3.87 -33.44
CA TYR A 638 -11.87 2.97 -32.40
C TYR A 638 -12.98 2.13 -31.76
N SER A 639 -14.15 2.72 -31.47
CA SER A 639 -15.32 2.00 -30.92
C SER A 639 -15.71 0.82 -31.79
N ARG A 640 -15.82 1.05 -33.10
CA ARG A 640 -16.16 -0.03 -34.05
C ARG A 640 -15.14 -1.16 -34.06
N VAL A 641 -13.84 -0.83 -33.96
CA VAL A 641 -12.78 -1.84 -33.90
C VAL A 641 -12.88 -2.65 -32.61
N PHE A 642 -13.07 -2.00 -31.46
CA PHE A 642 -13.19 -2.68 -30.17
C PHE A 642 -14.47 -3.52 -30.08
N GLU A 643 -15.61 -3.01 -30.55
CA GLU A 643 -16.86 -3.77 -30.62
C GLU A 643 -16.72 -5.04 -31.47
N GLN A 644 -16.00 -4.95 -32.60
CA GLN A 644 -15.71 -6.11 -33.43
C GLN A 644 -14.78 -7.11 -32.72
N GLU A 645 -13.70 -6.64 -32.10
CA GLU A 645 -12.77 -7.48 -31.33
C GLU A 645 -13.43 -8.17 -30.12
N ASP A 646 -14.39 -7.51 -29.47
CA ASP A 646 -15.16 -8.07 -28.36
C ASP A 646 -16.16 -9.12 -28.86
N ALA A 647 -16.86 -8.86 -29.98
CA ALA A 647 -17.78 -9.82 -30.60
C ALA A 647 -17.07 -11.09 -31.09
N ASP A 648 -15.93 -10.94 -31.78
CA ASP A 648 -15.14 -12.06 -32.29
C ASP A 648 -14.62 -12.96 -31.14
N ARG A 649 -14.32 -12.36 -29.98
CA ARG A 649 -13.88 -13.08 -28.78
C ARG A 649 -15.02 -13.88 -28.15
N GLY A 650 -16.19 -13.26 -27.98
CA GLY A 650 -17.38 -13.96 -27.47
C GLY A 650 -17.68 -15.20 -28.32
N ALA A 651 -17.73 -15.02 -29.64
CA ALA A 651 -17.98 -16.12 -30.58
C ALA A 651 -16.90 -17.23 -30.52
N SER A 652 -15.62 -16.86 -30.35
CA SER A 652 -14.52 -17.84 -30.25
C SER A 652 -14.54 -18.62 -28.93
N ALA A 653 -14.90 -17.97 -27.83
CA ALA A 653 -15.02 -18.61 -26.52
C ALA A 653 -16.18 -19.63 -26.53
N ASP A 654 -17.32 -19.26 -27.11
CA ASP A 654 -18.48 -20.14 -27.27
C ASP A 654 -18.13 -21.37 -28.13
N LEU A 655 -17.40 -21.18 -29.23
CA LEU A 655 -16.95 -22.28 -30.09
C LEU A 655 -16.08 -23.29 -29.32
N ALA A 656 -15.10 -22.81 -28.54
CA ALA A 656 -14.21 -23.69 -27.77
C ALA A 656 -14.96 -24.51 -26.71
N VAL A 657 -15.95 -23.91 -26.04
CA VAL A 657 -16.82 -24.61 -25.08
C VAL A 657 -17.67 -25.65 -25.80
N VAL A 658 -18.25 -25.32 -26.95
CA VAL A 658 -19.04 -26.25 -27.76
C VAL A 658 -18.18 -27.42 -28.24
N GLU A 659 -16.95 -27.17 -28.71
CA GLU A 659 -16.02 -28.22 -29.12
C GLU A 659 -15.59 -29.11 -27.95
N ALA A 660 -15.30 -28.53 -26.78
CA ALA A 660 -14.98 -29.30 -25.58
C ALA A 660 -16.16 -30.20 -25.16
N ARG A 661 -17.39 -29.66 -25.13
CA ARG A 661 -18.61 -30.44 -24.87
C ARG A 661 -18.80 -31.56 -25.89
N ARG A 662 -18.56 -31.27 -27.17
CA ARG A 662 -18.62 -32.26 -28.26
C ARG A 662 -17.58 -33.37 -28.08
N ASN A 663 -16.36 -33.02 -27.70
CA ASN A 663 -15.29 -33.99 -27.45
C ASN A 663 -15.62 -34.89 -26.25
N MET A 664 -16.11 -34.33 -25.14
CA MET A 664 -16.54 -35.11 -23.98
C MET A 664 -17.71 -36.03 -24.31
N LEU A 665 -18.66 -35.55 -25.12
CA LEU A 665 -19.79 -36.37 -25.57
C LEU A 665 -19.32 -37.51 -26.48
N ASN A 666 -18.38 -37.25 -27.38
CA ASN A 666 -17.79 -38.28 -28.23
C ASN A 666 -16.98 -39.31 -27.41
N GLU A 667 -16.24 -38.86 -26.40
CA GLU A 667 -15.51 -39.75 -25.48
C GLU A 667 -16.48 -40.64 -24.71
N TRP A 668 -17.61 -40.08 -24.24
CA TRP A 668 -18.67 -40.86 -23.61
C TRP A 668 -19.30 -41.87 -24.56
N TYR A 669 -19.59 -41.49 -25.81
CA TYR A 669 -20.12 -42.42 -26.81
C TYR A 669 -19.13 -43.54 -27.12
N SER A 670 -17.84 -43.21 -27.31
CA SER A 670 -16.79 -44.20 -27.54
C SER A 670 -16.67 -45.15 -26.36
N TRP A 671 -16.63 -44.63 -25.13
CA TRP A 671 -16.59 -45.45 -23.93
C TRP A 671 -17.81 -46.37 -23.82
N ARG A 672 -19.01 -45.85 -24.13
CA ARG A 672 -20.24 -46.65 -24.09
C ARG A 672 -20.23 -47.77 -25.13
N GLU A 673 -19.78 -47.47 -26.36
CA GLU A 673 -19.64 -48.47 -27.42
C GLU A 673 -18.62 -49.56 -27.04
N ASP A 674 -17.47 -49.17 -26.49
CA ASP A 674 -16.45 -50.11 -26.02
C ASP A 674 -16.97 -51.01 -24.88
N MET A 675 -17.67 -50.43 -23.90
CA MET A 675 -18.30 -51.18 -22.81
C MET A 675 -19.43 -52.09 -23.28
N GLU A 676 -20.27 -51.65 -24.21
CA GLU A 676 -21.31 -52.49 -24.81
C GLU A 676 -20.69 -53.68 -25.55
N ALA A 677 -19.56 -53.47 -26.25
CA ALA A 677 -18.83 -54.54 -26.93
C ALA A 677 -18.20 -55.53 -25.93
N GLU A 678 -17.50 -55.05 -24.91
CA GLU A 678 -16.89 -55.90 -23.87
C GLU A 678 -17.95 -56.71 -23.12
N LEU A 679 -19.06 -56.07 -22.74
CA LEU A 679 -20.17 -56.73 -22.05
C LEU A 679 -20.86 -57.77 -22.94
N ALA A 680 -20.96 -57.54 -24.25
CA ALA A 680 -21.47 -58.52 -25.20
C ALA A 680 -20.51 -59.72 -25.33
N GLU A 681 -19.20 -59.49 -25.39
CA GLU A 681 -18.19 -60.55 -25.40
C GLU A 681 -18.21 -61.38 -24.10
N GLU A 682 -18.25 -60.73 -22.93
CA GLU A 682 -18.33 -61.41 -21.64
C GLU A 682 -19.62 -62.25 -21.52
N ARG A 683 -20.76 -61.72 -21.96
CA ARG A 683 -22.03 -62.45 -21.98
C ARG A 683 -21.98 -63.66 -22.91
N ALA A 684 -21.38 -63.52 -24.08
CA ALA A 684 -21.19 -64.63 -25.01
C ALA A 684 -20.30 -65.73 -24.41
N ILE A 685 -19.24 -65.37 -23.69
CA ILE A 685 -18.36 -66.32 -22.99
C ILE A 685 -19.10 -67.03 -21.85
N LEU A 686 -19.96 -66.32 -21.12
CA LEU A 686 -20.74 -66.85 -20.00
C LEU A 686 -22.04 -67.57 -20.41
N GLY A 687 -22.39 -67.57 -21.69
CA GLY A 687 -23.61 -68.19 -22.23
C GLY A 687 -24.90 -67.50 -21.79
N LEU A 688 -24.84 -66.20 -21.48
CA LEU A 688 -25.97 -65.38 -21.08
C LEU A 688 -26.68 -64.79 -22.33
N PRO A 689 -27.99 -64.51 -22.28
CA PRO A 689 -28.71 -63.89 -23.39
C PRO A 689 -28.13 -62.51 -23.77
N ASP A 690 -28.09 -62.20 -25.06
CA ASP A 690 -27.57 -60.92 -25.60
C ASP A 690 -28.29 -59.71 -24.97
N ASP A 691 -29.61 -59.81 -24.78
CA ASP A 691 -30.43 -58.83 -24.07
C ASP A 691 -31.06 -59.42 -22.79
N PRO A 692 -30.58 -59.05 -21.58
CA PRO A 692 -31.13 -59.49 -20.30
C PRO A 692 -32.50 -58.87 -20.00
N HIS A 693 -32.85 -57.78 -20.69
CA HIS A 693 -34.11 -57.09 -20.52
C HIS A 693 -35.17 -57.50 -21.53
N ALA A 694 -34.82 -58.19 -22.63
CA ALA A 694 -35.79 -58.71 -23.60
C ALA A 694 -36.86 -59.58 -22.92
N ALA A 695 -36.48 -60.47 -22.00
CA ALA A 695 -37.43 -61.31 -21.27
C ALA A 695 -38.30 -60.51 -20.28
N LEU A 696 -37.76 -59.43 -19.69
CA LEU A 696 -38.49 -58.53 -18.79
C LEU A 696 -39.43 -57.59 -19.55
N LEU A 697 -39.02 -57.10 -20.71
CA LEU A 697 -39.84 -56.32 -21.64
C LEU A 697 -40.96 -57.18 -22.19
N GLU A 698 -40.69 -58.39 -22.67
CA GLU A 698 -41.75 -59.29 -23.15
C GLU A 698 -42.77 -59.65 -22.05
N ALA A 699 -42.30 -59.84 -20.80
CA ALA A 699 -43.19 -60.03 -19.64
C ALA A 699 -44.01 -58.78 -19.29
N LYS A 700 -43.42 -57.57 -19.42
CA LYS A 700 -44.08 -56.29 -19.15
C LYS A 700 -45.08 -55.93 -20.27
N THR A 701 -44.74 -56.17 -21.53
CA THR A 701 -45.60 -55.97 -22.70
C THR A 701 -46.82 -56.92 -22.65
N LYS A 702 -46.63 -58.20 -22.29
CA LYS A 702 -47.74 -59.13 -22.01
C LYS A 702 -48.60 -58.71 -20.82
N SER A 703 -48.05 -58.00 -19.83
CA SER A 703 -48.83 -57.44 -18.71
C SER A 703 -49.60 -56.16 -19.08
N LEU A 704 -49.22 -55.50 -20.19
CA LEU A 704 -49.83 -54.26 -20.70
C LEU A 704 -50.90 -54.51 -21.78
N GLU A 705 -51.00 -55.72 -22.36
CA GLU A 705 -52.05 -56.13 -23.33
C GLU A 705 -53.49 -56.08 -22.77
N GLY A 706 -53.70 -55.62 -21.53
CA GLY A 706 -55.01 -55.40 -20.91
C GLY A 706 -55.47 -53.94 -20.79
N PHE A 707 -54.68 -52.96 -21.21
CA PHE A 707 -55.07 -51.54 -21.14
C PHE A 707 -54.91 -50.85 -22.51
N ASP A 708 -56.01 -50.81 -23.26
CA ASP A 708 -56.22 -49.86 -24.36
C ASP A 708 -56.16 -48.43 -23.82
N GLN A 709 -55.01 -47.76 -24.00
CA GLN A 709 -54.83 -46.33 -24.30
C GLN A 709 -53.35 -45.98 -24.14
N GLU A 710 -52.57 -46.12 -25.22
CA GLU A 710 -51.26 -45.48 -25.34
C GLU A 710 -51.46 -43.96 -25.33
N THR A 711 -51.24 -43.35 -24.16
CA THR A 711 -50.84 -41.95 -24.07
C THR A 711 -49.32 -41.94 -23.97
N VAL A 712 -48.67 -41.85 -25.12
CA VAL A 712 -47.25 -41.50 -25.21
C VAL A 712 -47.14 -40.04 -24.78
N ILE A 713 -46.70 -39.80 -23.54
CA ILE A 713 -46.22 -38.49 -23.11
C ILE A 713 -44.75 -38.45 -23.49
N GLU A 714 -44.46 -38.02 -24.73
CA GLU A 714 -43.14 -37.53 -25.10
C GLU A 714 -42.98 -36.15 -24.46
N GLU A 715 -42.33 -36.10 -23.29
CA GLU A 715 -41.86 -34.86 -22.71
C GLU A 715 -40.60 -34.43 -23.47
N ILE A 716 -40.81 -33.73 -24.59
CA ILE A 716 -39.75 -32.96 -25.24
C ILE A 716 -39.58 -31.69 -24.40
N VAL A 717 -38.57 -31.67 -23.55
CA VAL A 717 -38.12 -30.45 -22.88
C VAL A 717 -37.29 -29.65 -23.90
N GLU A 718 -37.97 -28.81 -24.68
CA GLU A 718 -37.31 -27.71 -25.39
C GLU A 718 -37.00 -26.60 -24.39
N GLU A 719 -35.72 -26.47 -24.02
CA GLU A 719 -35.21 -25.34 -23.27
C GLU A 719 -35.11 -24.14 -24.24
N VAL A 720 -36.11 -23.25 -24.21
CA VAL A 720 -36.10 -21.99 -24.96
C VAL A 720 -35.03 -21.08 -24.37
N LEU A 721 -33.90 -20.92 -25.07
CA LEU A 721 -32.74 -20.15 -24.60
C LEU A 721 -32.84 -18.64 -24.87
N GLU A 722 -33.80 -18.15 -25.67
CA GLU A 722 -33.99 -16.70 -25.85
C GLU A 722 -35.37 -16.38 -26.47
N GLU A 723 -36.11 -15.46 -25.84
CA GLU A 723 -37.34 -14.88 -26.38
C GLU A 723 -37.08 -13.38 -26.62
N SER A 724 -36.95 -12.97 -27.89
CA SER A 724 -36.79 -11.57 -28.28
C SER A 724 -38.11 -11.02 -28.84
N GLU A 725 -38.76 -10.11 -28.11
CA GLU A 725 -39.90 -9.36 -28.62
C GLU A 725 -39.43 -8.17 -29.48
N GLU A 726 -39.63 -8.24 -30.80
CA GLU A 726 -39.60 -7.06 -31.67
C GLU A 726 -40.99 -6.43 -31.75
N ILE A 727 -41.15 -5.23 -31.17
CA ILE A 727 -42.32 -4.38 -31.40
C ILE A 727 -42.13 -3.64 -32.72
N ILE A 728 -42.82 -4.09 -33.77
CA ILE A 728 -42.97 -3.35 -35.03
C ILE A 728 -44.20 -2.44 -34.90
N THR A 729 -44.00 -1.14 -34.73
CA THR A 729 -45.05 -0.13 -34.88
C THR A 729 -45.21 0.25 -36.35
N THR A 730 -46.33 -0.16 -36.96
CA THR A 730 -46.89 0.49 -38.16
C THR A 730 -47.65 1.76 -37.82
#